data_AF-A0A6A2Y472-F1
#
_entry.id   AF-A0A6A2Y472-F1
#
_cell.length_a   1.000
_cell.length_b   1.000
_cell.length_c   1.000
_cell.angle_alpha   90.00
_cell.angle_beta   90.00
_cell.angle_gamma   90.00
#
_symmetry.space_group_name_H-M   'P 1'
#
loop_
_entity.id
_entity.type
_entity.pdbx_description
1 polymer ?
#
loop_
_entity_poly.entity_id
_entity_poly.type
_entity_poly.pdbx_seq_one_letter_code
_entity_poly.pdbx_strand_id
1 'polypeptide(L)'
;MAVAISILLVASLLVSSRACHFPAIYNLGDSNADTGSVSATFGRVRPPYGETFFCKPAGRYSDGRLIIDFIADELKLPFLSAYLDATESNFSHGANFAASGSTIQPANGELIGAGFNPLSLDIQLLQFQQLKDRTNELYNQAKNLDVTDRLPRPNEFSKALYTLDCGQNDLNYGLITTTEEQVKASIPNIIIQFATAIEKLYQQGARMFWIHNTGPIGCLPVFVINSPPKPENADQTGCIKSYNELAQEFNKQLKDMISRLRTKLHGARLTYVDIYSAKYSLISEAHKYGFVDPFINCCGRFGDYHIECGKSAVVNGTEIFGASCSDPSKHISWDGIHYTEAANHWILSSIKLMVFKTGPFSESVVLLVQSVEPSRKRISMEVTRPNVGTGISGRWNTAWASKNSIKTFTIAAFFAVAFSLFLLSGRQRDLGQAGSCYFPAVFNFGDSNSDTAENLGLPYLSAYLDSISTNFRHGANFATGGSTIQPLDARMLRWGVGSNIKSTLPRPEDFSQALYTFDIGQIDLDCAFKSMAEKQVIESIPEVINEFAQAVKVNFHLFPFSATTSKRSKDILDTQHRQLKESVIQLRMQFPDAALTYVDIYSAKYSLISDGKHHGYANPLEYCCGHYRDKMCWRKNTENGTATLSTSCSNPSAYISWDGIHYSHAANLWIANKVVVGWLSDPPTPITKACHMSLHSKRQ
;
A
#
# COMPACT_ATOMS: atom_id res chain seq x y z
N MET A 1 -52.53 19.62 -35.69
CA MET A 1 -52.30 18.89 -34.42
C MET A 1 -51.52 17.61 -34.60
N ALA A 2 -51.95 16.66 -35.44
CA ALA A 2 -51.26 15.37 -35.61
C ALA A 2 -49.77 15.51 -36.00
N VAL A 3 -49.44 16.41 -36.93
CA VAL A 3 -48.04 16.66 -37.34
C VAL A 3 -47.20 17.28 -36.21
N ALA A 4 -47.78 18.16 -35.39
CA ALA A 4 -47.09 18.75 -34.23
C ALA A 4 -46.84 17.71 -33.12
N ILE A 5 -47.79 16.79 -32.92
CA ILE A 5 -47.66 15.65 -31.99
C ILE A 5 -46.60 14.67 -32.48
N SER A 6 -46.55 14.38 -33.78
CA SER A 6 -45.50 13.53 -34.38
C SER A 6 -44.11 14.17 -34.32
N ILE A 7 -43.99 15.50 -34.50
CA ILE A 7 -42.70 16.21 -34.36
C ILE A 7 -42.26 16.24 -32.89
N LEU A 8 -43.18 16.40 -31.93
CA LEU A 8 -42.89 16.30 -30.49
C LEU A 8 -42.48 14.89 -30.06
N LEU A 9 -43.10 13.84 -30.62
CA LEU A 9 -42.75 12.43 -30.40
C LEU A 9 -41.40 12.05 -31.03
N VAL A 10 -41.06 12.60 -32.20
CA VAL A 10 -39.74 12.39 -32.82
C VAL A 10 -38.67 13.21 -32.11
N ALA A 11 -38.98 14.42 -31.62
CA ALA A 11 -38.06 15.21 -30.81
C ALA A 11 -37.77 14.57 -29.43
N SER A 12 -38.74 13.90 -28.80
CA SER A 12 -38.51 13.14 -27.57
C SER A 12 -37.75 11.83 -27.80
N LEU A 13 -37.88 11.21 -28.99
CA LEU A 13 -37.05 10.06 -29.41
C LEU A 13 -35.63 10.46 -29.84
N LEU A 14 -35.41 11.74 -30.19
CA LEU A 14 -34.09 12.30 -30.57
C LEU A 14 -33.35 12.94 -29.40
N VAL A 15 -33.91 12.97 -28.18
CA VAL A 15 -33.11 13.11 -26.98
C VAL A 15 -32.39 11.78 -26.76
N SER A 16 -31.36 11.54 -27.57
CA SER A 16 -30.25 10.69 -27.14
C SER A 16 -29.66 11.41 -25.94
N SER A 17 -30.14 11.05 -24.75
CA SER A 17 -29.41 11.34 -23.54
C SER A 17 -28.01 10.78 -23.76
N ARG A 18 -27.00 11.66 -23.73
CA ARG A 18 -25.62 11.22 -23.91
C ARG A 18 -25.26 10.37 -22.71
N ALA A 19 -24.83 9.14 -22.95
CA ALA A 19 -24.36 8.28 -21.88
C ALA A 19 -23.31 9.00 -21.03
N CYS A 20 -23.43 8.91 -19.71
CA CYS A 20 -22.38 9.39 -18.83
C CYS A 20 -21.13 8.55 -19.10
N HIS A 21 -20.11 9.18 -19.67
CA HIS A 21 -18.81 8.56 -19.88
C HIS A 21 -17.90 8.93 -18.71
N PHE A 22 -17.45 7.92 -17.97
CA PHE A 22 -16.48 8.07 -16.90
C PHE A 22 -15.08 7.75 -17.44
N PRO A 23 -14.13 8.69 -17.40
CA PRO A 23 -12.75 8.42 -17.83
C PRO A 23 -11.94 7.61 -16.81
N ALA A 24 -12.37 7.62 -15.54
CA ALA A 24 -11.65 6.99 -14.44
C ALA A 24 -12.57 6.59 -13.28
N ILE A 25 -12.13 5.65 -12.47
CA ILE A 25 -12.75 5.28 -11.19
C ILE A 25 -11.76 5.48 -10.05
N TYR A 26 -12.16 6.21 -9.00
CA TYR A 26 -11.43 6.26 -7.74
C TYR A 26 -12.22 5.52 -6.68
N ASN A 27 -11.71 4.39 -6.23
CA ASN A 27 -12.39 3.54 -5.27
C ASN A 27 -11.77 3.66 -3.88
N LEU A 28 -12.61 3.87 -2.86
CA LEU A 28 -12.26 3.80 -1.45
C LEU A 28 -13.13 2.73 -0.81
N GLY A 29 -12.60 1.96 0.13
CA GLY A 29 -13.33 0.77 0.57
C GLY A 29 -12.62 -0.12 1.56
N ASP A 30 -13.24 -1.27 1.77
CA ASP A 30 -12.68 -2.39 2.52
C ASP A 30 -12.34 -3.60 1.63
N SER A 31 -12.34 -4.81 2.20
CA SER A 31 -12.00 -6.05 1.51
C SER A 31 -12.94 -6.41 0.36
N ASN A 32 -14.19 -5.92 0.38
CA ASN A 32 -15.15 -6.14 -0.72
C ASN A 32 -14.71 -5.46 -2.04
N ALA A 33 -13.77 -4.52 -1.95
CA ALA A 33 -13.23 -3.80 -3.10
C ALA A 33 -11.70 -3.72 -3.12
N ASP A 34 -10.96 -4.42 -2.24
CA ASP A 34 -9.49 -4.39 -2.21
C ASP A 34 -8.90 -5.12 -3.43
N THR A 35 -8.13 -4.38 -4.23
CA THR A 35 -7.45 -4.89 -5.44
C THR A 35 -5.95 -5.06 -5.24
N GLY A 36 -5.47 -5.13 -4.00
CA GLY A 36 -4.09 -5.43 -3.66
C GLY A 36 -3.41 -4.45 -2.70
N SER A 37 -4.12 -3.52 -2.07
CA SER A 37 -3.54 -2.59 -1.08
C SER A 37 -2.96 -3.35 0.10
N VAL A 38 -3.69 -4.34 0.63
CA VAL A 38 -3.16 -5.23 1.67
C VAL A 38 -2.04 -6.11 1.15
N SER A 39 -2.13 -6.59 -0.09
CA SER A 39 -1.06 -7.39 -0.69
C SER A 39 0.26 -6.63 -0.84
N ALA A 40 0.18 -5.34 -1.17
CA ALA A 40 1.32 -4.46 -1.32
C ALA A 40 1.93 -4.08 0.04
N THR A 41 1.10 -3.90 1.07
CA THR A 41 1.51 -3.37 2.38
C THR A 41 1.92 -4.46 3.37
N PHE A 42 1.08 -5.50 3.54
CA PHE A 42 1.21 -6.51 4.59
C PHE A 42 1.62 -7.89 4.05
N GLY A 43 1.88 -7.97 2.76
CA GLY A 43 2.23 -9.21 2.07
C GLY A 43 1.06 -9.83 1.33
N ARG A 44 1.38 -10.62 0.31
CA ARG A 44 0.41 -11.11 -0.67
C ARG A 44 -0.68 -11.97 -0.04
N VAL A 45 -1.91 -11.72 -0.47
CA VAL A 45 -2.99 -12.71 -0.37
C VAL A 45 -2.51 -14.00 -1.04
N ARG A 46 -2.68 -15.14 -0.38
CA ARG A 46 -2.15 -16.44 -0.82
C ARG A 46 -3.12 -17.17 -1.74
N PRO A 47 -2.69 -18.22 -2.47
CA PRO A 47 -3.63 -19.17 -3.03
C PRO A 47 -4.49 -19.79 -1.90
N PRO A 48 -5.77 -20.16 -2.14
CA PRO A 48 -6.42 -20.26 -3.45
C PRO A 48 -7.15 -18.99 -3.95
N TYR A 49 -6.98 -17.84 -3.30
CA TYR A 49 -7.60 -16.60 -3.78
C TYR A 49 -7.19 -16.28 -5.23
N GLY A 50 -8.15 -15.85 -6.05
CA GLY A 50 -7.95 -15.54 -7.47
C GLY A 50 -7.93 -16.74 -8.44
N GLU A 51 -8.18 -17.97 -7.97
CA GLU A 51 -8.14 -19.18 -8.80
C GLU A 51 -9.11 -19.20 -9.99
N THR A 52 -10.29 -18.58 -9.87
CA THR A 52 -11.38 -18.64 -10.87
C THR A 52 -11.09 -17.81 -12.12
N PHE A 53 -10.58 -16.60 -11.97
CA PHE A 53 -10.40 -15.66 -13.10
C PHE A 53 -8.93 -15.28 -13.34
N PHE A 54 -8.18 -15.03 -12.27
CA PHE A 54 -6.78 -14.62 -12.41
C PHE A 54 -5.83 -15.82 -12.52
N CYS A 55 -6.30 -17.02 -12.16
CA CYS A 55 -5.54 -18.28 -12.08
C CYS A 55 -4.31 -18.19 -11.15
N LYS A 56 -4.25 -17.14 -10.32
CA LYS A 56 -3.19 -16.85 -9.35
C LYS A 56 -3.71 -15.79 -8.36
N PRO A 57 -3.08 -15.64 -7.19
CA PRO A 57 -3.41 -14.54 -6.31
C PRO A 57 -3.18 -13.18 -6.97
N ALA A 58 -4.24 -12.37 -6.97
CA ALA A 58 -4.25 -11.02 -7.56
C ALA A 58 -4.61 -9.94 -6.51
N GLY A 59 -4.46 -10.26 -5.23
CA GLY A 59 -4.72 -9.34 -4.11
C GLY A 59 -6.19 -9.09 -3.78
N ARG A 60 -7.12 -9.83 -4.39
CA ARG A 60 -8.56 -9.80 -4.10
C ARG A 60 -8.91 -10.82 -3.02
N TYR A 61 -9.83 -10.45 -2.12
CA TYR A 61 -10.44 -11.36 -1.16
C TYR A 61 -11.64 -12.08 -1.77
N SER A 62 -11.38 -12.85 -2.83
CA SER A 62 -12.36 -13.69 -3.53
C SER A 62 -11.61 -14.79 -4.30
N ASP A 63 -12.32 -15.79 -4.81
CA ASP A 63 -11.79 -16.72 -5.82
C ASP A 63 -11.51 -16.03 -7.16
N GLY A 64 -11.98 -14.80 -7.37
CA GLY A 64 -11.65 -14.05 -8.57
C GLY A 64 -12.03 -12.57 -8.49
N ARG A 65 -12.87 -12.11 -9.42
CA ARG A 65 -13.24 -10.69 -9.54
C ARG A 65 -14.17 -10.20 -8.42
N LEU A 66 -13.91 -8.97 -7.97
CA LEU A 66 -14.76 -8.23 -7.04
C LEU A 66 -15.84 -7.44 -7.79
N ILE A 67 -16.83 -6.91 -7.06
CA ILE A 67 -17.87 -6.05 -7.65
C ILE A 67 -17.25 -4.84 -8.37
N ILE A 68 -16.17 -4.26 -7.82
CA ILE A 68 -15.47 -3.14 -8.45
C ILE A 68 -14.81 -3.51 -9.79
N ASP A 69 -14.29 -4.74 -9.93
CA ASP A 69 -13.71 -5.23 -11.19
C ASP A 69 -14.83 -5.35 -12.25
N PHE A 70 -16.01 -5.87 -11.86
CA PHE A 70 -17.15 -5.91 -12.76
C PHE A 70 -17.69 -4.51 -13.11
N ILE A 71 -17.67 -3.54 -12.20
CA ILE A 71 -18.02 -2.14 -12.51
C ILE A 71 -17.06 -1.58 -13.58
N ALA A 72 -15.75 -1.84 -13.47
CA ALA A 72 -14.78 -1.43 -14.48
C ALA A 72 -15.06 -2.08 -15.85
N ASP A 73 -15.36 -3.38 -15.90
CA ASP A 73 -15.73 -4.11 -17.13
C ASP A 73 -16.97 -3.51 -17.81
N GLU A 74 -17.96 -3.07 -17.04
CA GLU A 74 -19.17 -2.40 -17.55
C GLU A 74 -18.86 -1.03 -18.14
N LEU A 75 -18.00 -0.26 -17.47
CA LEU A 75 -17.55 1.05 -17.94
C LEU A 75 -16.51 0.99 -19.05
N LYS A 76 -16.09 -0.23 -19.46
CA LYS A 76 -15.02 -0.47 -20.45
C LYS A 76 -13.69 0.17 -20.04
N LEU A 77 -13.43 0.16 -18.74
CA LEU A 77 -12.18 0.63 -18.14
C LEU A 77 -11.32 -0.58 -17.73
N PRO A 78 -9.99 -0.43 -17.68
CA PRO A 78 -9.13 -1.45 -17.11
C PRO A 78 -9.42 -1.66 -15.62
N PHE A 79 -9.10 -2.84 -15.09
CA PHE A 79 -9.16 -3.08 -13.65
C PHE A 79 -8.25 -2.13 -12.89
N LEU A 80 -8.73 -1.66 -11.74
CA LEU A 80 -8.03 -0.66 -10.96
C LEU A 80 -6.78 -1.25 -10.31
N SER A 81 -5.66 -0.55 -10.48
CA SER A 81 -4.45 -0.80 -9.70
C SER A 81 -4.64 -0.30 -8.26
N ALA A 82 -4.14 -1.08 -7.30
CA ALA A 82 -4.05 -0.63 -5.92
C ALA A 82 -3.05 0.53 -5.83
N TYR A 83 -3.41 1.62 -5.15
CA TYR A 83 -2.55 2.80 -5.01
C TYR A 83 -1.20 2.47 -4.38
N LEU A 84 -1.15 1.50 -3.46
CA LEU A 84 0.07 1.12 -2.76
C LEU A 84 0.94 0.10 -3.52
N ASP A 85 0.47 -0.43 -4.65
CA ASP A 85 1.30 -1.30 -5.49
C ASP A 85 2.21 -0.44 -6.36
N ALA A 86 3.51 -0.46 -6.10
CA ALA A 86 4.46 0.36 -6.85
C ALA A 86 5.06 -0.35 -8.07
N THR A 87 4.80 -1.66 -8.25
CA THR A 87 5.56 -2.45 -9.24
C THR A 87 4.90 -2.52 -10.60
N GLU A 88 3.57 -2.51 -10.69
CA GLU A 88 2.83 -2.66 -11.96
C GLU A 88 1.66 -1.68 -12.13
N SER A 89 1.58 -0.64 -11.32
CA SER A 89 0.42 0.26 -11.31
C SER A 89 0.29 1.14 -12.53
N ASN A 90 -0.97 1.32 -12.96
CA ASN A 90 -1.37 2.27 -13.97
C ASN A 90 -2.61 3.04 -13.50
N PHE A 91 -2.45 4.34 -13.28
CA PHE A 91 -3.49 5.22 -12.74
C PHE A 91 -4.16 6.10 -13.78
N SER A 92 -3.88 5.88 -15.08
CA SER A 92 -4.46 6.65 -16.19
C SER A 92 -5.99 6.63 -16.21
N HIS A 93 -6.60 5.57 -15.70
CA HIS A 93 -8.06 5.39 -15.59
C HIS A 93 -8.52 5.28 -14.12
N GLY A 94 -7.76 5.88 -13.21
CA GLY A 94 -8.08 5.92 -11.79
C GLY A 94 -7.31 4.90 -10.94
N ALA A 95 -7.63 4.86 -9.66
CA ALA A 95 -6.85 4.12 -8.65
C ALA A 95 -7.78 3.55 -7.57
N ASN A 96 -7.33 2.47 -6.94
CA ASN A 96 -8.04 1.87 -5.83
C ASN A 96 -7.28 2.04 -4.51
N PHE A 97 -7.93 2.61 -3.52
CA PHE A 97 -7.41 2.85 -2.18
C PHE A 97 -8.02 1.91 -1.14
N ALA A 98 -9.00 1.09 -1.52
CA ALA A 98 -9.63 0.13 -0.62
C ALA A 98 -8.60 -0.86 -0.06
N ALA A 99 -8.77 -1.23 1.21
CA ALA A 99 -7.89 -2.16 1.90
C ALA A 99 -8.70 -3.09 2.82
N SER A 100 -8.39 -4.39 2.80
CA SER A 100 -9.09 -5.37 3.63
C SER A 100 -8.96 -5.08 5.12
N GLY A 101 -10.09 -5.12 5.84
CA GLY A 101 -10.17 -4.82 7.27
C GLY A 101 -10.24 -3.31 7.59
N SER A 102 -10.28 -2.43 6.59
CA SER A 102 -10.41 -0.99 6.81
C SER A 102 -11.76 -0.59 7.37
N THR A 103 -11.73 0.40 8.26
CA THR A 103 -12.90 1.01 8.88
C THR A 103 -13.10 2.45 8.42
N ILE A 104 -14.31 2.97 8.60
CA ILE A 104 -14.63 4.39 8.42
C ILE A 104 -13.97 5.20 9.54
N GLN A 105 -14.04 4.71 10.77
CA GLN A 105 -13.36 5.35 11.90
C GLN A 105 -11.83 5.22 11.78
N PRO A 106 -11.06 6.23 12.19
CA PRO A 106 -9.61 6.19 12.27
C PRO A 106 -9.12 5.00 13.06
N ALA A 107 -8.13 4.30 12.52
CA ALA A 107 -7.51 3.21 13.22
C ALA A 107 -6.75 3.71 14.47
N ASN A 108 -6.94 3.01 15.58
CA ASN A 108 -6.15 3.16 16.80
C ASN A 108 -5.48 1.82 17.17
N GLY A 109 -4.66 1.82 18.23
CA GLY A 109 -3.95 0.60 18.66
C GLY A 109 -4.88 -0.55 19.04
N GLU A 110 -6.06 -0.26 19.61
CA GLU A 110 -7.06 -1.28 19.98
C GLU A 110 -7.67 -1.95 18.74
N LEU A 111 -8.05 -1.15 17.75
CA LEU A 111 -8.61 -1.63 16.48
C LEU A 111 -7.61 -2.48 15.71
N ILE A 112 -6.35 -2.03 15.64
CA ILE A 112 -5.27 -2.80 15.00
C ILE A 112 -5.00 -4.09 15.79
N GLY A 113 -4.95 -4.02 17.12
CA GLY A 113 -4.78 -5.19 17.99
C GLY A 113 -5.93 -6.19 17.89
N ALA A 114 -7.13 -5.75 17.52
CA ALA A 114 -8.28 -6.61 17.22
C ALA A 114 -8.25 -7.21 15.81
N GLY A 115 -7.19 -6.99 15.02
CA GLY A 115 -6.99 -7.57 13.69
C GLY A 115 -7.55 -6.75 12.54
N PHE A 116 -7.90 -5.48 12.76
CA PHE A 116 -8.36 -4.56 11.71
C PHE A 116 -7.21 -3.71 11.15
N ASN A 117 -7.47 -3.05 10.03
CA ASN A 117 -6.42 -2.47 9.21
C ASN A 117 -6.09 -1.01 9.61
N PRO A 118 -4.80 -0.61 9.69
CA PRO A 118 -4.41 0.79 9.89
C PRO A 118 -4.76 1.71 8.70
N LEU A 119 -5.07 1.17 7.52
CA LEU A 119 -5.44 1.91 6.32
C LEU A 119 -6.94 2.31 6.34
N SER A 120 -7.39 2.97 7.42
CA SER A 120 -8.77 3.46 7.58
C SER A 120 -9.15 4.48 6.49
N LEU A 121 -10.44 4.78 6.35
CA LEU A 121 -10.96 5.64 5.29
C LEU A 121 -10.27 7.01 5.24
N ASP A 122 -9.92 7.59 6.38
CA ASP A 122 -9.16 8.85 6.44
C ASP A 122 -7.74 8.74 5.86
N ILE A 123 -7.07 7.61 6.04
CA ILE A 123 -5.78 7.32 5.40
C ILE A 123 -5.95 7.15 3.89
N GLN A 124 -7.00 6.46 3.44
CA GLN A 124 -7.32 6.33 2.01
C GLN A 124 -7.58 7.68 1.34
N LEU A 125 -8.19 8.64 2.05
CA LEU A 125 -8.34 10.01 1.58
C LEU A 125 -7.00 10.75 1.45
N LEU A 126 -6.07 10.55 2.40
CA LEU A 126 -4.73 11.14 2.33
C LEU A 126 -3.96 10.59 1.13
N GLN A 127 -4.08 9.28 0.86
CA GLN A 127 -3.50 8.64 -0.31
C GLN A 127 -4.07 9.21 -1.62
N PHE A 128 -5.40 9.40 -1.70
CA PHE A 128 -6.01 10.06 -2.85
C PHE A 128 -5.53 11.50 -3.03
N GLN A 129 -5.41 12.26 -1.94
CA GLN A 129 -4.87 13.62 -1.98
C GLN A 129 -3.45 13.63 -2.55
N GLN A 130 -2.60 12.75 -2.05
CA GLN A 130 -1.23 12.62 -2.51
C GLN A 130 -1.16 12.25 -4.00
N LEU A 131 -1.98 11.29 -4.46
CA LEU A 131 -2.07 10.96 -5.88
C LEU A 131 -2.37 12.19 -6.72
N LYS A 132 -3.40 12.96 -6.33
CA LYS A 132 -3.84 14.13 -7.06
C LYS A 132 -2.78 15.24 -7.07
N ASP A 133 -2.21 15.57 -5.93
CA ASP A 133 -1.20 16.64 -5.81
C ASP A 133 0.05 16.27 -6.60
N ARG A 134 0.53 15.03 -6.45
CA ARG A 134 1.75 14.59 -7.14
C ARG A 134 1.54 14.47 -8.64
N THR A 135 0.34 14.06 -9.07
CA THR A 135 -0.05 14.12 -10.48
C THR A 135 0.07 15.55 -11.02
N ASN A 136 -0.52 16.55 -10.35
CA ASN A 136 -0.44 17.93 -10.79
C ASN A 136 1.00 18.45 -10.87
N GLU A 137 1.82 18.12 -9.87
CA GLU A 137 3.23 18.50 -9.84
C GLU A 137 4.01 17.89 -11.01
N LEU A 138 3.80 16.61 -11.29
CA LEU A 138 4.46 15.93 -12.40
C LEU A 138 4.02 16.45 -13.77
N TYR A 139 2.73 16.74 -13.96
CA TYR A 139 2.24 17.38 -15.19
C TYR A 139 2.86 18.78 -15.41
N ASN A 140 3.08 19.55 -14.34
CA ASN A 140 3.72 20.86 -14.43
C ASN A 140 5.24 20.76 -14.73
N GLN A 141 5.89 19.67 -14.32
CA GLN A 141 7.32 19.44 -14.50
C GLN A 141 7.67 18.69 -15.79
N ALA A 142 6.70 17.97 -16.37
CA ALA A 142 6.91 17.09 -17.51
C ALA A 142 7.39 17.87 -18.75
N LYS A 143 8.61 17.55 -19.20
CA LYS A 143 9.16 18.01 -20.48
C LYS A 143 8.84 17.06 -21.65
N ASN A 144 8.54 15.79 -21.34
CA ASN A 144 8.21 14.71 -22.26
C ASN A 144 6.92 14.00 -21.81
N LEU A 145 6.14 13.47 -22.77
CA LEU A 145 4.83 12.86 -22.52
C LEU A 145 4.89 11.53 -21.75
N ASP A 146 5.96 10.75 -21.92
CA ASP A 146 6.09 9.38 -21.35
C ASP A 146 5.94 9.31 -19.82
N VAL A 147 6.27 10.39 -19.09
CA VAL A 147 6.12 10.46 -17.62
C VAL A 147 4.65 10.48 -17.20
N THR A 148 3.76 10.95 -18.07
CA THR A 148 2.34 11.17 -17.76
C THR A 148 1.43 10.06 -18.24
N ASP A 149 1.91 9.10 -19.04
CA ASP A 149 1.07 8.08 -19.68
C ASP A 149 0.34 7.16 -18.70
N ARG A 150 0.92 6.94 -17.52
CA ARG A 150 0.34 6.10 -16.46
C ARG A 150 -0.28 6.91 -15.32
N LEU A 151 -0.29 8.24 -15.43
CA LEU A 151 -0.84 9.13 -14.42
C LEU A 151 -2.29 9.50 -14.78
N PRO A 152 -3.13 9.80 -13.78
CA PRO A 152 -4.44 10.35 -14.06
C PRO A 152 -4.32 11.71 -14.72
N ARG A 153 -5.28 12.07 -15.57
CA ARG A 153 -5.30 13.41 -16.18
C ARG A 153 -5.92 14.42 -15.22
N PRO A 154 -5.26 15.55 -14.91
CA PRO A 154 -5.76 16.52 -13.93
C PRO A 154 -7.19 17.03 -14.17
N ASN A 155 -7.60 17.17 -15.42
CA ASN A 155 -8.93 17.65 -15.80
C ASN A 155 -10.02 16.55 -15.77
N GLU A 156 -9.67 15.31 -15.47
CA GLU A 156 -10.59 14.17 -15.41
C GLU A 156 -11.04 13.83 -13.98
N PHE A 157 -10.35 14.30 -12.94
CA PHE A 157 -10.77 14.12 -11.55
C PHE A 157 -12.23 14.54 -11.32
N SER A 158 -12.68 15.66 -11.88
CA SER A 158 -14.07 16.13 -11.71
C SER A 158 -15.11 15.36 -12.53
N LYS A 159 -14.66 14.51 -13.44
CA LYS A 159 -15.50 13.68 -14.32
C LYS A 159 -15.48 12.21 -13.91
N ALA A 160 -14.58 11.80 -13.02
CA ALA A 160 -14.41 10.43 -12.58
C ALA A 160 -15.57 9.95 -11.70
N LEU A 161 -15.76 8.63 -11.64
CA LEU A 161 -16.66 7.97 -10.71
C LEU A 161 -15.92 7.69 -9.40
N TYR A 162 -16.53 8.06 -8.27
CA TYR A 162 -16.00 7.79 -6.94
C TYR A 162 -16.87 6.73 -6.27
N THR A 163 -16.32 5.54 -6.05
CA THR A 163 -17.02 4.42 -5.43
C THR A 163 -16.59 4.27 -3.97
N LEU A 164 -17.56 4.02 -3.08
CA LEU A 164 -17.31 3.83 -1.64
C LEU A 164 -18.07 2.60 -1.13
N ASP A 165 -17.34 1.64 -0.55
CA ASP A 165 -17.87 0.44 0.13
C ASP A 165 -17.13 0.23 1.46
N CYS A 166 -17.67 0.84 2.53
CA CYS A 166 -17.11 0.80 3.88
C CYS A 166 -18.22 0.71 4.93
N GLY A 167 -17.88 0.24 6.13
CA GLY A 167 -18.74 0.30 7.33
C GLY A 167 -19.07 -1.06 7.93
N GLN A 168 -18.93 -2.15 7.16
CA GLN A 168 -19.12 -3.51 7.70
C GLN A 168 -18.08 -3.83 8.78
N ASN A 169 -16.83 -3.43 8.58
CA ASN A 169 -15.76 -3.63 9.56
C ASN A 169 -15.96 -2.81 10.84
N ASP A 170 -16.53 -1.61 10.77
CA ASP A 170 -16.83 -0.81 11.96
C ASP A 170 -17.87 -1.53 12.85
N LEU A 171 -18.90 -2.12 12.23
CA LEU A 171 -19.90 -2.93 12.95
C LEU A 171 -19.28 -4.23 13.48
N ASN A 172 -18.47 -4.92 12.67
CA ASN A 172 -17.77 -6.14 13.09
C ASN A 172 -16.87 -5.87 14.31
N TYR A 173 -16.05 -4.82 14.26
CA TYR A 173 -15.20 -4.41 15.37
C TYR A 173 -16.03 -4.20 16.65
N GLY A 174 -17.12 -3.45 16.55
CA GLY A 174 -18.02 -3.25 17.68
C GLY A 174 -18.61 -4.56 18.21
N LEU A 175 -19.06 -5.45 17.33
CA LEU A 175 -19.69 -6.72 17.71
C LEU A 175 -18.73 -7.68 18.43
N ILE A 176 -17.45 -7.69 18.06
CA ILE A 176 -16.47 -8.57 18.71
C ILE A 176 -15.83 -7.96 19.97
N THR A 177 -15.96 -6.64 20.19
CA THR A 177 -15.31 -5.93 21.31
C THR A 177 -16.28 -5.36 22.34
N THR A 178 -17.56 -5.18 22.01
CA THR A 178 -18.56 -4.46 22.83
C THR A 178 -19.96 -5.09 22.74
N THR A 179 -20.95 -4.54 23.46
CA THR A 179 -22.36 -5.00 23.36
C THR A 179 -23.07 -4.42 22.13
N GLU A 180 -24.13 -5.08 21.66
CA GLU A 180 -24.94 -4.60 20.52
C GLU A 180 -25.50 -3.19 20.74
N GLU A 181 -25.86 -2.82 21.98
CA GLU A 181 -26.30 -1.46 22.32
C GLU A 181 -25.18 -0.43 22.14
N GLN A 182 -23.94 -0.79 22.52
CA GLN A 182 -22.77 0.06 22.32
C GLN A 182 -22.43 0.21 20.83
N VAL A 183 -22.56 -0.87 20.04
CA VAL A 183 -22.44 -0.81 18.58
C VAL A 183 -23.48 0.13 18.00
N LYS A 184 -24.75 -0.01 18.40
CA LYS A 184 -25.82 0.88 17.93
C LYS A 184 -25.56 2.35 18.28
N ALA A 185 -25.02 2.60 19.47
CA ALA A 185 -24.67 3.95 19.94
C ALA A 185 -23.48 4.57 19.18
N SER A 186 -22.60 3.77 18.58
CA SER A 186 -21.44 4.26 17.81
C SER A 186 -21.79 4.66 16.37
N ILE A 187 -22.86 4.10 15.79
CA ILE A 187 -23.30 4.34 14.40
C ILE A 187 -23.34 5.83 14.02
N PRO A 188 -23.95 6.75 14.80
CA PRO A 188 -24.02 8.16 14.42
C PRO A 188 -22.65 8.80 14.19
N ASN A 189 -21.67 8.46 15.03
CA ASN A 189 -20.31 8.98 14.89
C ASN A 189 -19.62 8.43 13.64
N ILE A 190 -19.80 7.14 13.35
CA ILE A 190 -19.27 6.50 12.12
C ILE A 190 -19.85 7.20 10.88
N ILE A 191 -21.15 7.46 10.85
CA ILE A 191 -21.82 8.14 9.73
C ILE A 191 -21.34 9.60 9.55
N ILE A 192 -21.05 10.32 10.64
CA ILE A 192 -20.48 11.67 10.58
C ILE A 192 -19.08 11.65 9.96
N GLN A 193 -18.26 10.66 10.31
CA GLN A 193 -16.92 10.50 9.74
C GLN A 193 -16.98 10.15 8.25
N PHE A 194 -17.90 9.27 7.86
CA PHE A 194 -18.18 8.99 6.45
C PHE A 194 -18.60 10.25 5.68
N ALA A 195 -19.52 11.06 6.24
CA ALA A 195 -19.94 12.32 5.63
C ALA A 195 -18.77 13.28 5.45
N THR A 196 -17.88 13.36 6.44
CA THR A 196 -16.65 14.18 6.38
C THR A 196 -15.74 13.72 5.25
N ALA A 197 -15.61 12.41 5.02
CA ALA A 197 -14.85 11.85 3.90
C ALA A 197 -15.41 12.30 2.53
N ILE A 198 -16.73 12.21 2.36
CA ILE A 198 -17.42 12.67 1.15
C ILE A 198 -17.21 14.17 0.92
N GLU A 199 -17.31 14.99 1.97
CA GLU A 199 -17.08 16.44 1.90
C GLU A 199 -15.64 16.77 1.48
N LYS A 200 -14.64 16.04 2.02
CA LYS A 200 -13.24 16.19 1.62
C LYS A 200 -13.01 15.80 0.16
N LEU A 201 -13.55 14.67 -0.30
CA LEU A 201 -13.47 14.28 -1.73
C LEU A 201 -14.11 15.34 -2.62
N TYR A 202 -15.26 15.87 -2.23
CA TYR A 202 -15.94 16.95 -2.96
C TYR A 202 -15.08 18.23 -3.05
N GLN A 203 -14.44 18.63 -1.95
CA GLN A 203 -13.47 19.74 -1.93
C GLN A 203 -12.29 19.46 -2.87
N GLN A 204 -11.92 18.19 -3.02
CA GLN A 204 -10.93 17.73 -3.99
C GLN A 204 -11.45 17.55 -5.42
N GLY A 205 -12.64 18.05 -5.73
CA GLY A 205 -13.16 18.09 -7.10
C GLY A 205 -14.01 16.89 -7.47
N ALA A 206 -14.20 15.90 -6.59
CA ALA A 206 -15.11 14.78 -6.85
C ALA A 206 -16.55 15.27 -7.05
N ARG A 207 -17.23 14.76 -8.07
CA ARG A 207 -18.61 15.16 -8.38
C ARG A 207 -19.57 13.99 -8.50
N MET A 208 -19.12 12.79 -8.85
CA MET A 208 -19.98 11.64 -9.12
C MET A 208 -19.68 10.53 -8.12
N PHE A 209 -20.56 10.33 -7.14
CA PHE A 209 -20.38 9.36 -6.06
C PHE A 209 -21.35 8.18 -6.22
N TRP A 210 -20.83 6.98 -5.99
CA TRP A 210 -21.54 5.70 -5.98
C TRP A 210 -21.25 5.01 -4.64
N ILE A 211 -22.20 5.11 -3.71
CA ILE A 211 -22.02 4.77 -2.30
C ILE A 211 -22.82 3.53 -1.98
N HIS A 212 -22.14 2.44 -1.62
CA HIS A 212 -22.77 1.22 -1.15
C HIS A 212 -23.13 1.37 0.33
N ASN A 213 -24.26 0.80 0.71
CA ASN A 213 -24.59 0.58 2.12
C ASN A 213 -23.89 -0.69 2.64
N THR A 214 -23.97 -0.99 3.95
CA THR A 214 -23.34 -2.20 4.49
C THR A 214 -24.18 -3.45 4.20
N GLY A 215 -23.53 -4.60 3.99
CA GLY A 215 -24.18 -5.88 3.73
C GLY A 215 -24.89 -6.49 4.95
N PRO A 216 -25.60 -7.62 4.77
CA PRO A 216 -26.25 -8.33 5.87
C PRO A 216 -25.23 -9.08 6.74
N ILE A 217 -24.58 -8.36 7.65
CA ILE A 217 -23.50 -8.89 8.51
C ILE A 217 -23.93 -10.10 9.35
N GLY A 218 -25.20 -10.18 9.75
CA GLY A 218 -25.74 -11.33 10.48
C GLY A 218 -25.85 -12.61 9.65
N CYS A 219 -25.70 -12.51 8.32
CA CYS A 219 -25.72 -13.65 7.41
C CYS A 219 -24.32 -14.17 7.05
N LEU A 220 -23.23 -13.59 7.56
CA LEU A 220 -21.89 -14.08 7.25
C LEU A 220 -21.68 -15.48 7.88
N PRO A 221 -21.24 -16.49 7.11
CA PRO A 221 -21.03 -17.84 7.65
C PRO A 221 -20.12 -17.87 8.87
N VAL A 222 -19.09 -17.00 8.95
CA VAL A 222 -18.20 -16.93 10.12
C VAL A 222 -18.96 -16.69 11.43
N PHE A 223 -20.04 -15.90 11.41
CA PHE A 223 -20.85 -15.67 12.61
C PHE A 223 -21.87 -16.78 12.82
N VAL A 224 -22.58 -17.19 11.76
CA VAL A 224 -23.64 -18.20 11.86
C VAL A 224 -23.06 -19.57 12.27
N ILE A 225 -21.86 -19.93 11.82
CA ILE A 225 -21.21 -21.20 12.15
C ILE A 225 -20.60 -21.17 13.56
N ASN A 226 -19.85 -20.11 13.90
CA ASN A 226 -19.13 -20.05 15.17
C ASN A 226 -20.05 -19.69 16.35
N SER A 227 -21.12 -18.94 16.08
CA SER A 227 -22.10 -18.50 17.06
C SER A 227 -23.53 -18.64 16.51
N PRO A 228 -24.03 -19.88 16.33
CA PRO A 228 -25.36 -20.10 15.77
C PRO A 228 -26.45 -19.35 16.55
N PRO A 229 -27.36 -18.62 15.87
CA PRO A 229 -28.39 -17.87 16.56
C PRO A 229 -29.36 -18.80 17.28
N LYS A 230 -29.82 -18.37 18.46
CA LYS A 230 -30.98 -18.99 19.11
C LYS A 230 -32.24 -18.76 18.25
N PRO A 231 -33.27 -19.62 18.35
CA PRO A 231 -34.49 -19.49 17.53
C PRO A 231 -35.14 -18.09 17.54
N GLU A 232 -35.10 -17.40 18.68
CA GLU A 232 -35.64 -16.04 18.84
C GLU A 232 -34.82 -14.94 18.13
N ASN A 233 -33.54 -15.21 17.87
CA ASN A 233 -32.60 -14.30 17.20
C ASN A 233 -32.18 -14.81 15.81
N ALA A 234 -32.86 -15.83 15.28
CA ALA A 234 -32.71 -16.28 13.90
C ALA A 234 -33.82 -15.65 13.05
N ASP A 235 -33.47 -15.08 11.89
CA ASP A 235 -34.46 -14.69 10.90
C ASP A 235 -34.94 -15.90 10.07
N GLN A 236 -35.90 -15.68 9.16
CA GLN A 236 -36.47 -16.76 8.32
C GLN A 236 -35.43 -17.43 7.41
N THR A 237 -34.31 -16.76 7.14
CA THR A 237 -33.21 -17.26 6.33
C THR A 237 -32.18 -18.01 7.18
N GLY A 238 -32.25 -17.90 8.51
CA GLY A 238 -31.27 -18.47 9.44
C GLY A 238 -30.12 -17.52 9.82
N CYS A 239 -30.19 -16.26 9.41
CA CYS A 239 -29.20 -15.25 9.80
C CYS A 239 -29.41 -14.77 11.24
N ILE A 240 -28.35 -14.26 11.87
CA ILE A 240 -28.43 -13.59 13.17
C ILE A 240 -29.20 -12.28 13.00
N LYS A 241 -30.43 -12.24 13.51
CA LYS A 241 -31.39 -11.15 13.34
C LYS A 241 -30.87 -9.85 13.94
N SER A 242 -30.40 -9.86 15.19
CA SER A 242 -29.91 -8.65 15.87
C SER A 242 -28.76 -7.98 15.14
N TYR A 243 -27.85 -8.76 14.54
CA TYR A 243 -26.72 -8.24 13.77
C TYR A 243 -27.21 -7.58 12.46
N ASN A 244 -28.18 -8.18 11.80
CA ASN A 244 -28.83 -7.60 10.63
C ASN A 244 -29.61 -6.32 10.97
N GLU A 245 -30.22 -6.21 12.15
CA GLU A 245 -30.88 -4.99 12.61
C GLU A 245 -29.89 -3.84 12.82
N LEU A 246 -28.68 -4.11 13.32
CA LEU A 246 -27.60 -3.11 13.42
C LEU A 246 -27.14 -2.63 12.03
N ALA A 247 -26.95 -3.55 11.08
CA ALA A 247 -26.63 -3.21 9.70
C ALA A 247 -27.72 -2.36 9.05
N GLN A 248 -28.99 -2.69 9.27
CA GLN A 248 -30.13 -1.93 8.77
C GLN A 248 -30.22 -0.53 9.40
N GLU A 249 -29.95 -0.39 10.70
CA GLU A 249 -29.90 0.91 11.38
C GLU A 249 -28.76 1.79 10.83
N PHE A 250 -27.57 1.21 10.62
CA PHE A 250 -26.47 1.89 9.93
C PHE A 250 -26.88 2.37 8.54
N ASN A 251 -27.49 1.49 7.74
CA ASN A 251 -27.93 1.77 6.39
C ASN A 251 -28.98 2.88 6.32
N LYS A 252 -29.91 2.89 7.28
CA LYS A 252 -30.93 3.94 7.41
C LYS A 252 -30.27 5.30 7.68
N GLN A 253 -29.38 5.38 8.66
CA GLN A 253 -28.68 6.63 8.99
C GLN A 253 -27.77 7.11 7.85
N LEU A 254 -27.09 6.19 7.16
CA LEU A 254 -26.30 6.49 5.97
C LEU A 254 -27.15 7.11 4.85
N LYS A 255 -28.32 6.52 4.57
CA LYS A 255 -29.25 7.00 3.54
C LYS A 255 -29.76 8.41 3.87
N ASP A 256 -30.11 8.67 5.13
CA ASP A 256 -30.54 9.98 5.61
C ASP A 256 -29.40 11.02 5.49
N MET A 257 -28.19 10.63 5.87
CA MET A 257 -27.00 11.49 5.75
C MET A 257 -26.69 11.84 4.28
N ILE A 258 -26.76 10.87 3.37
CA ILE A 258 -26.57 11.11 1.92
C ILE A 258 -27.65 12.05 1.39
N SER A 259 -28.89 11.95 1.87
CA SER A 259 -29.96 12.90 1.51
C SER A 259 -29.59 14.33 1.91
N ARG A 260 -29.04 14.54 3.10
CA ARG A 260 -28.55 15.85 3.56
C ARG A 260 -27.33 16.34 2.77
N LEU A 261 -26.39 15.45 2.44
CA LEU A 261 -25.23 15.81 1.63
C LEU A 261 -25.63 16.23 0.21
N ARG A 262 -26.66 15.63 -0.39
CA ARG A 262 -27.19 16.06 -1.70
C ARG A 262 -27.68 17.50 -1.69
N THR A 263 -28.22 17.99 -0.57
CA THR A 263 -28.67 19.39 -0.46
C THR A 263 -27.51 20.36 -0.21
N LYS A 264 -26.41 19.88 0.39
CA LYS A 264 -25.23 20.69 0.75
C LYS A 264 -24.19 20.76 -0.38
N LEU A 265 -23.99 19.66 -1.12
CA LEU A 265 -22.93 19.51 -2.10
C LEU A 265 -23.44 19.81 -3.52
N HIS A 266 -23.62 21.11 -3.80
CA HIS A 266 -24.12 21.57 -5.09
C HIS A 266 -23.22 21.12 -6.25
N GLY A 267 -23.82 20.67 -7.35
CA GLY A 267 -23.08 20.18 -8.51
C GLY A 267 -22.49 18.77 -8.35
N ALA A 268 -22.61 18.14 -7.19
CA ALA A 268 -22.33 16.72 -7.02
C ALA A 268 -23.59 15.86 -7.19
N ARG A 269 -23.40 14.62 -7.61
CA ARG A 269 -24.41 13.57 -7.66
C ARG A 269 -23.97 12.44 -6.73
N LEU A 270 -24.76 12.20 -5.69
CA LEU A 270 -24.51 11.12 -4.74
C LEU A 270 -25.55 10.03 -4.96
N THR A 271 -25.13 8.86 -5.42
CA THR A 271 -25.97 7.69 -5.62
C THR A 271 -25.83 6.77 -4.42
N TYR A 272 -26.95 6.48 -3.74
CA TYR A 272 -27.01 5.48 -2.68
C TYR A 272 -27.39 4.14 -3.31
N VAL A 273 -26.66 3.09 -2.98
CA VAL A 273 -26.78 1.77 -3.59
C VAL A 273 -27.08 0.77 -2.49
N ASP A 274 -28.26 0.16 -2.60
CA ASP A 274 -28.74 -0.81 -1.61
C ASP A 274 -28.18 -2.22 -1.88
N ILE A 275 -26.89 -2.39 -1.59
CA ILE A 275 -26.20 -3.67 -1.71
C ILE A 275 -26.65 -4.66 -0.62
N TYR A 276 -27.15 -4.18 0.54
CA TYR A 276 -27.78 -5.02 1.57
C TYR A 276 -28.89 -5.87 0.97
N SER A 277 -29.87 -5.24 0.32
CA SER A 277 -31.02 -5.93 -0.25
C SER A 277 -30.61 -6.89 -1.37
N ALA A 278 -29.60 -6.53 -2.17
CA ALA A 278 -29.03 -7.42 -3.18
C ALA A 278 -28.44 -8.69 -2.54
N LYS A 279 -27.51 -8.52 -1.60
CA LYS A 279 -26.84 -9.61 -0.89
C LYS A 279 -27.85 -10.49 -0.14
N TYR A 280 -28.77 -9.88 0.61
CA TYR A 280 -29.80 -10.62 1.36
C TYR A 280 -30.72 -11.43 0.44
N SER A 281 -31.14 -10.88 -0.70
CA SER A 281 -31.95 -11.61 -1.68
C SER A 281 -31.21 -12.79 -2.31
N LEU A 282 -29.90 -12.67 -2.53
CA LEU A 282 -29.10 -13.79 -3.02
C LEU A 282 -29.04 -14.91 -1.99
N ILE A 283 -28.84 -14.55 -0.72
CA ILE A 283 -28.74 -15.49 0.41
C ILE A 283 -30.07 -16.20 0.66
N SER A 284 -31.17 -15.45 0.75
CA SER A 284 -32.49 -16.02 1.06
C SER A 284 -33.09 -16.87 -0.05
N GLU A 285 -32.66 -16.65 -1.30
CA GLU A 285 -33.09 -17.43 -2.46
C GLU A 285 -31.92 -18.18 -3.13
N ALA A 286 -30.87 -18.57 -2.38
CA ALA A 286 -29.64 -19.16 -2.92
C ALA A 286 -29.89 -20.30 -3.92
N HIS A 287 -30.73 -21.27 -3.56
CA HIS A 287 -31.06 -22.42 -4.41
C HIS A 287 -31.78 -22.04 -5.71
N LYS A 288 -32.63 -21.01 -5.69
CA LYS A 288 -33.32 -20.51 -6.89
C LYS A 288 -32.33 -19.99 -7.93
N TYR A 289 -31.22 -19.41 -7.48
CA TYR A 289 -30.17 -18.89 -8.35
C TYR A 289 -29.05 -19.90 -8.64
N GLY A 290 -29.21 -21.16 -8.20
CA GLY A 290 -28.30 -22.25 -8.50
C GLY A 290 -27.10 -22.36 -7.57
N PHE A 291 -27.13 -21.65 -6.42
CA PHE A 291 -26.15 -21.78 -5.35
C PHE A 291 -26.54 -22.90 -4.36
N VAL A 292 -25.54 -23.45 -3.68
CA VAL A 292 -25.74 -24.37 -2.54
C VAL A 292 -26.16 -23.58 -1.30
N ASP A 293 -26.15 -24.24 -0.14
CA ASP A 293 -26.45 -23.62 1.15
C ASP A 293 -25.63 -22.32 1.34
N PRO A 294 -26.28 -21.16 1.61
CA PRO A 294 -25.61 -19.88 1.74
C PRO A 294 -24.65 -19.79 2.94
N PHE A 295 -24.80 -20.66 3.94
CA PHE A 295 -23.95 -20.70 5.14
C PHE A 295 -22.79 -21.68 5.02
N ILE A 296 -22.54 -22.23 3.82
CA ILE A 296 -21.35 -23.02 3.53
C ILE A 296 -20.38 -22.15 2.69
N ASN A 297 -19.22 -21.86 3.25
CA ASN A 297 -18.11 -21.24 2.53
C ASN A 297 -17.34 -22.28 1.70
N CYS A 298 -16.87 -21.87 0.52
CA CYS A 298 -16.15 -22.74 -0.40
C CYS A 298 -14.71 -23.06 0.07
N CYS A 299 -13.97 -22.07 0.55
CA CYS A 299 -12.58 -22.20 0.96
C CYS A 299 -12.44 -22.29 2.47
N GLY A 300 -11.49 -23.12 2.93
CA GLY A 300 -11.13 -23.17 4.34
C GLY A 300 -12.03 -24.08 5.19
N ARG A 301 -12.70 -25.05 4.56
CA ARG A 301 -13.52 -26.04 5.27
C ARG A 301 -12.99 -27.45 5.04
N PHE A 302 -12.77 -28.18 6.13
CA PHE A 302 -12.40 -29.59 6.12
C PHE A 302 -13.31 -30.38 7.07
N GLY A 303 -14.39 -30.97 6.53
CA GLY A 303 -15.44 -31.56 7.34
C GLY A 303 -16.10 -30.53 8.26
N ASP A 304 -16.05 -30.76 9.56
CA ASP A 304 -16.54 -29.86 10.61
C ASP A 304 -15.48 -28.84 11.09
N TYR A 305 -14.25 -28.92 10.56
CA TYR A 305 -13.17 -28.01 10.95
C TYR A 305 -13.08 -26.81 9.99
N HIS A 306 -12.99 -25.62 10.58
CA HIS A 306 -12.64 -24.39 9.88
C HIS A 306 -11.12 -24.19 9.92
N ILE A 307 -10.51 -24.05 8.75
CA ILE A 307 -9.10 -23.74 8.55
C ILE A 307 -9.05 -22.46 7.76
N GLU A 308 -8.24 -21.49 8.19
CA GLU A 308 -8.12 -20.23 7.45
C GLU A 308 -7.74 -20.51 5.97
N CYS A 309 -8.52 -19.92 5.06
CA CYS A 309 -8.36 -20.14 3.62
C CYS A 309 -6.91 -19.87 3.18
N GLY A 310 -6.30 -20.85 2.50
CA GLY A 310 -4.91 -20.73 2.03
C GLY A 310 -3.83 -20.91 3.10
N LYS A 311 -4.18 -21.37 4.31
CA LYS A 311 -3.22 -21.75 5.37
C LYS A 311 -3.31 -23.23 5.70
N SER A 312 -2.22 -23.76 6.27
CA SER A 312 -2.20 -25.08 6.88
C SER A 312 -2.53 -25.00 8.37
N ALA A 313 -3.26 -25.98 8.88
CA ALA A 313 -3.46 -26.21 10.30
C ALA A 313 -3.29 -27.70 10.64
N VAL A 314 -2.85 -28.01 11.86
CA VAL A 314 -2.76 -29.40 12.32
C VAL A 314 -4.10 -29.78 12.96
N VAL A 315 -4.79 -30.75 12.36
CA VAL A 315 -6.05 -31.29 12.85
C VAL A 315 -5.84 -32.77 13.16
N ASN A 316 -6.08 -33.19 14.41
CA ASN A 316 -5.89 -34.57 14.87
C ASN A 316 -4.50 -35.17 14.50
N GLY A 317 -3.44 -34.35 14.58
CA GLY A 317 -2.07 -34.77 14.26
C GLY A 317 -1.72 -34.81 12.78
N THR A 318 -2.64 -34.43 11.88
CA THR A 318 -2.40 -34.34 10.44
C THR A 318 -2.40 -32.88 9.99
N GLU A 319 -1.42 -32.48 9.16
CA GLU A 319 -1.44 -31.17 8.52
C GLU A 319 -2.49 -31.14 7.42
N ILE A 320 -3.46 -30.24 7.53
CA ILE A 320 -4.53 -30.02 6.57
C ILE A 320 -4.42 -28.61 6.02
N PHE A 321 -4.51 -28.49 4.69
CA PHE A 321 -4.54 -27.21 4.00
C PHE A 321 -5.97 -26.72 3.82
N GLY A 322 -6.24 -25.44 4.12
CA GLY A 322 -7.50 -24.75 3.86
C GLY A 322 -7.72 -24.53 2.37
N ALA A 323 -7.99 -25.61 1.63
CA ALA A 323 -8.21 -25.62 0.20
C ALA A 323 -9.57 -25.01 -0.18
N SER A 324 -9.71 -24.70 -1.47
CA SER A 324 -10.99 -24.38 -2.10
C SER A 324 -11.87 -25.61 -2.31
N CYS A 325 -13.18 -25.39 -2.39
CA CYS A 325 -14.14 -26.40 -2.81
C CYS A 325 -13.99 -26.72 -4.31
N SER A 326 -14.58 -27.82 -4.76
CA SER A 326 -14.45 -28.27 -6.15
C SER A 326 -15.11 -27.36 -7.19
N ASP A 327 -16.12 -26.57 -6.80
CA ASP A 327 -16.84 -25.66 -7.69
C ASP A 327 -17.22 -24.36 -6.95
N PRO A 328 -16.34 -23.34 -6.98
CA PRO A 328 -16.61 -22.03 -6.39
C PRO A 328 -17.85 -21.34 -6.98
N SER A 329 -18.24 -21.65 -8.22
CA SER A 329 -19.39 -21.03 -8.89
C SER A 329 -20.74 -21.39 -8.27
N LYS A 330 -20.75 -22.42 -7.39
CA LYS A 330 -21.94 -22.87 -6.65
C LYS A 330 -22.07 -22.28 -5.26
N HIS A 331 -21.07 -21.56 -4.77
CA HIS A 331 -21.07 -21.05 -3.41
C HIS A 331 -21.25 -19.53 -3.40
N ILE A 332 -21.99 -19.02 -2.42
CA ILE A 332 -22.13 -17.57 -2.22
C ILE A 332 -20.89 -17.03 -1.50
N SER A 333 -20.52 -17.68 -0.40
CA SER A 333 -19.36 -17.29 0.40
C SER A 333 -18.09 -18.02 -0.05
N TRP A 334 -17.01 -17.26 -0.19
CA TRP A 334 -15.69 -17.78 -0.46
C TRP A 334 -15.05 -18.32 0.82
N ASP A 335 -14.83 -17.50 1.84
CA ASP A 335 -14.03 -17.84 3.03
C ASP A 335 -14.80 -17.67 4.36
N GLY A 336 -16.12 -17.49 4.28
CA GLY A 336 -16.99 -17.23 5.43
C GLY A 336 -17.25 -15.76 5.73
N ILE A 337 -16.56 -14.85 5.03
CA ILE A 337 -16.76 -13.39 5.11
C ILE A 337 -17.01 -12.83 3.71
N HIS A 338 -16.15 -13.18 2.76
CA HIS A 338 -16.16 -12.62 1.43
C HIS A 338 -16.99 -13.46 0.46
N TYR A 339 -17.38 -12.83 -0.65
CA TYR A 339 -18.23 -13.42 -1.67
C TYR A 339 -17.39 -14.02 -2.79
N THR A 340 -17.88 -15.10 -3.39
CA THR A 340 -17.27 -15.66 -4.59
C THR A 340 -17.42 -14.72 -5.79
N GLU A 341 -16.62 -14.91 -6.84
CA GLU A 341 -16.76 -14.19 -8.10
C GLU A 341 -18.18 -14.35 -8.67
N ALA A 342 -18.73 -15.56 -8.61
CA ALA A 342 -20.07 -15.86 -9.10
C ALA A 342 -21.14 -15.06 -8.34
N ALA A 343 -21.01 -14.96 -7.02
CA ALA A 343 -21.90 -14.16 -6.19
C ALA A 343 -21.73 -12.66 -6.44
N ASN A 344 -20.50 -12.16 -6.54
CA ASN A 344 -20.20 -10.75 -6.86
C ASN A 344 -20.82 -10.34 -8.20
N HIS A 345 -20.71 -11.19 -9.22
CA HIS A 345 -21.32 -10.95 -10.53
C HIS A 345 -22.85 -10.89 -10.46
N TRP A 346 -23.47 -11.81 -9.71
CA TRP A 346 -24.92 -11.81 -9.51
C TRP A 346 -25.38 -10.55 -8.77
N ILE A 347 -24.67 -10.16 -7.71
CA ILE A 347 -25.00 -8.96 -6.91
C ILE A 347 -24.97 -7.71 -7.78
N LEU A 348 -23.94 -7.51 -8.61
CA LEU A 348 -23.90 -6.37 -9.52
C LEU A 348 -25.08 -6.39 -10.51
N SER A 349 -25.39 -7.56 -11.08
CA SER A 349 -26.52 -7.73 -11.99
C SER A 349 -27.86 -7.37 -11.33
N SER A 350 -28.05 -7.75 -10.08
CA SER A 350 -29.23 -7.41 -9.29
C SER A 350 -29.29 -5.92 -8.95
N ILE A 351 -28.17 -5.30 -8.57
CA ILE A 351 -28.08 -3.85 -8.33
C ILE A 351 -28.49 -3.07 -9.57
N LYS A 352 -28.01 -3.46 -10.76
CA LYS A 352 -28.42 -2.84 -12.02
C LYS A 352 -29.95 -2.83 -12.14
N LEU A 353 -30.58 -4.00 -11.99
CA LEU A 353 -32.04 -4.13 -12.09
C LEU A 353 -32.80 -3.32 -11.03
N MET A 354 -32.29 -3.24 -9.79
CA MET A 354 -32.93 -2.49 -8.71
C MET A 354 -32.85 -0.97 -8.91
N VAL A 355 -31.68 -0.48 -9.35
CA VAL A 355 -31.50 0.94 -9.67
C VAL A 355 -32.40 1.36 -10.84
N PHE A 356 -32.58 0.46 -11.83
CA PHE A 356 -33.54 0.67 -12.91
C PHE A 356 -35.00 0.79 -12.45
N LYS A 357 -35.40 0.10 -11.37
CA LYS A 357 -36.79 0.04 -10.92
C LYS A 357 -37.19 1.13 -9.91
N THR A 358 -36.24 1.73 -9.18
CA THR A 358 -36.54 2.49 -7.95
C THR A 358 -36.09 3.95 -7.94
N GLY A 359 -35.39 4.45 -8.97
CA GLY A 359 -34.81 5.79 -8.96
C GLY A 359 -35.67 6.89 -9.65
N PRO A 360 -35.78 8.11 -9.07
CA PRO A 360 -36.19 9.32 -9.82
C PRO A 360 -35.12 9.80 -10.83
N PHE A 361 -34.05 9.02 -10.99
CA PHE A 361 -32.91 9.23 -11.88
C PHE A 361 -33.00 8.38 -13.16
N SER A 362 -34.21 8.12 -13.66
CA SER A 362 -34.48 7.29 -14.84
C SER A 362 -33.95 7.84 -16.18
N GLU A 363 -33.04 8.82 -16.16
CA GLU A 363 -32.38 9.32 -17.37
C GLU A 363 -30.84 9.41 -17.22
N SER A 364 -30.31 9.64 -16.01
CA SER A 364 -28.85 9.81 -15.83
C SER A 364 -28.10 8.50 -15.52
N VAL A 365 -28.76 7.51 -14.90
CA VAL A 365 -28.19 6.16 -14.71
C VAL A 365 -28.55 5.23 -15.89
N VAL A 366 -29.59 5.60 -16.64
CA VAL A 366 -30.19 4.80 -17.73
C VAL A 366 -29.24 4.51 -18.89
N LEU A 367 -28.13 5.21 -19.00
CA LEU A 367 -27.19 5.04 -20.11
C LEU A 367 -25.86 4.37 -19.74
N LEU A 368 -25.61 4.11 -18.46
CA LEU A 368 -24.41 3.37 -18.04
C LEU A 368 -24.55 1.87 -18.30
N VAL A 369 -25.77 1.39 -18.60
CA VAL A 369 -26.12 -0.03 -18.46
C VAL A 369 -26.82 -0.60 -19.71
N GLN A 370 -26.65 0.02 -20.88
CA GLN A 370 -27.07 -0.57 -22.17
C GLN A 370 -25.84 -1.00 -22.98
N SER A 371 -25.14 -2.04 -22.53
CA SER A 371 -24.45 -2.93 -23.47
C SER A 371 -24.26 -4.32 -22.89
N VAL A 372 -24.54 -5.32 -23.71
CA VAL A 372 -24.22 -6.75 -23.57
C VAL A 372 -25.31 -7.62 -22.91
N GLU A 373 -26.19 -8.16 -23.76
CA GLU A 373 -26.80 -9.48 -23.55
C GLU A 373 -25.71 -10.57 -23.59
N PRO A 374 -25.77 -11.60 -22.73
CA PRO A 374 -24.79 -12.69 -22.74
C PRO A 374 -25.09 -13.62 -23.92
N SER A 375 -24.39 -13.44 -25.04
CA SER A 375 -24.32 -14.47 -26.06
C SER A 375 -23.46 -15.64 -25.55
N ARG A 376 -24.13 -16.73 -25.16
CA ARG A 376 -23.50 -18.04 -24.94
C ARG A 376 -22.81 -18.49 -26.24
N LYS A 377 -21.50 -18.25 -26.37
CA LYS A 377 -20.65 -19.04 -27.28
C LYS A 377 -19.53 -19.68 -26.48
N ARG A 378 -19.65 -20.99 -26.35
CA ARG A 378 -18.63 -21.92 -25.86
C ARG A 378 -17.47 -21.87 -26.87
N ILE A 379 -16.38 -21.18 -26.54
CA ILE A 379 -15.14 -21.24 -27.33
C ILE A 379 -14.31 -22.39 -26.79
N SER A 380 -14.29 -23.50 -27.53
CA SER A 380 -13.29 -24.56 -27.38
C SER A 380 -11.94 -24.04 -27.87
N MET A 381 -10.97 -23.90 -26.99
CA MET A 381 -9.58 -23.61 -27.38
C MET A 381 -8.90 -24.90 -27.82
N GLU A 382 -8.84 -25.14 -29.13
CA GLU A 382 -7.86 -26.06 -29.70
C GLU A 382 -6.48 -25.39 -29.71
N VAL A 383 -5.52 -26.05 -29.05
CA VAL A 383 -4.13 -25.60 -28.95
C VAL A 383 -3.38 -26.00 -30.23
N THR A 384 -3.24 -25.08 -31.17
CA THR A 384 -2.28 -25.22 -32.27
C THR A 384 -0.91 -24.65 -31.86
N ARG A 385 0.07 -25.55 -31.72
CA ARG A 385 1.49 -25.22 -31.48
C ARG A 385 2.12 -24.56 -32.72
N PRO A 386 2.95 -23.51 -32.61
CA PRO A 386 3.75 -23.05 -33.74
C PRO A 386 4.99 -23.93 -33.93
N ASN A 387 5.20 -24.36 -35.17
CA ASN A 387 6.38 -25.08 -35.64
C ASN A 387 7.66 -24.23 -35.53
N VAL A 388 8.72 -24.87 -35.06
CA VAL A 388 10.11 -24.40 -35.14
C VAL A 388 10.60 -24.62 -36.57
N GLY A 389 11.04 -23.55 -37.25
CA GLY A 389 11.63 -23.59 -38.59
C GLY A 389 12.93 -22.80 -38.63
N THR A 390 14.02 -23.52 -38.91
CA THR A 390 15.41 -23.09 -39.05
C THR A 390 15.71 -22.38 -40.38
N GLY A 391 16.67 -21.44 -40.40
CA GLY A 391 17.60 -21.28 -41.56
C GLY A 391 17.68 -19.94 -42.33
N ILE A 392 18.62 -19.08 -41.91
CA ILE A 392 19.72 -18.41 -42.67
C ILE A 392 19.47 -17.77 -44.07
N SER A 393 19.76 -16.46 -44.17
CA SER A 393 20.69 -15.75 -45.11
C SER A 393 20.16 -14.45 -45.75
N GLY A 394 21.03 -13.42 -45.83
CA GLY A 394 20.78 -12.18 -46.61
C GLY A 394 21.37 -10.91 -45.96
N ARG A 395 22.69 -10.74 -45.90
CA ARG A 395 23.54 -9.98 -46.86
C ARG A 395 23.57 -8.47 -46.60
N TRP A 396 24.67 -8.04 -45.98
CA TRP A 396 25.08 -6.65 -45.76
C TRP A 396 25.55 -6.01 -47.06
N ASN A 397 25.15 -4.76 -47.31
CA ASN A 397 25.77 -3.89 -48.31
C ASN A 397 26.21 -2.58 -47.64
N THR A 398 27.52 -2.33 -47.70
CA THR A 398 28.20 -1.08 -47.37
C THR A 398 28.67 -0.40 -48.66
N ALA A 399 28.48 0.92 -48.76
CA ALA A 399 29.15 1.92 -49.61
C ALA A 399 28.16 3.10 -49.79
N TRP A 400 28.48 4.39 -49.71
CA TRP A 400 29.76 5.08 -49.80
C TRP A 400 29.55 6.51 -49.25
N ALA A 401 30.56 7.04 -48.57
CA ALA A 401 30.71 8.46 -48.27
C ALA A 401 31.34 9.20 -49.46
N SER A 402 31.07 10.49 -49.67
CA SER A 402 32.10 11.54 -49.57
C SER A 402 31.60 12.95 -49.98
N LYS A 403 32.05 13.93 -49.16
CA LYS A 403 32.56 15.29 -49.49
C LYS A 403 31.56 16.32 -50.04
N ASN A 404 31.48 17.57 -49.58
CA ASN A 404 32.40 18.54 -48.96
C ASN A 404 31.53 19.70 -48.42
N SER A 405 31.89 20.63 -47.53
CA SER A 405 33.08 20.92 -46.73
C SER A 405 32.82 22.22 -45.94
N ILE A 406 33.40 22.32 -44.74
CA ILE A 406 33.94 23.57 -44.16
C ILE A 406 32.91 24.67 -43.85
N LYS A 407 32.23 24.54 -42.70
CA LYS A 407 31.85 25.66 -41.81
C LYS A 407 31.43 25.24 -40.40
N THR A 408 31.50 23.95 -40.06
CA THR A 408 30.97 23.43 -38.78
C THR A 408 32.03 23.17 -37.69
N PHE A 409 33.31 23.41 -37.96
CA PHE A 409 34.39 23.03 -37.02
C PHE A 409 34.83 24.12 -36.04
N THR A 410 34.22 25.31 -36.04
CA THR A 410 34.60 26.39 -35.12
C THR A 410 33.57 26.67 -34.02
N ILE A 411 32.37 26.07 -34.09
CA ILE A 411 31.32 26.23 -33.06
C ILE A 411 31.27 25.04 -32.10
N ALA A 412 31.69 23.84 -32.53
CA ALA A 412 31.75 22.66 -31.67
C ALA A 412 32.89 22.70 -30.62
N ALA A 413 33.94 23.48 -30.86
CA ALA A 413 35.05 23.65 -29.92
C ALA A 413 34.74 24.64 -28.77
N PHE A 414 33.75 25.53 -28.94
CA PHE A 414 33.35 26.47 -27.88
C PHE A 414 32.34 25.87 -26.88
N PHE A 415 31.52 24.89 -27.29
CA PHE A 415 30.61 24.18 -26.39
C PHE A 415 31.29 23.08 -25.56
N ALA A 416 32.40 22.50 -26.03
CA ALA A 416 33.16 21.50 -25.27
C ALA A 416 33.97 22.10 -24.09
N VAL A 417 34.34 23.39 -24.18
CA VAL A 417 35.09 24.07 -23.10
C VAL A 417 34.16 24.71 -22.06
N ALA A 418 32.94 25.10 -22.44
CA ALA A 418 31.94 25.63 -21.49
C ALA A 418 31.22 24.54 -20.68
N PHE A 419 31.09 23.31 -21.19
CA PHE A 419 30.52 22.20 -20.42
C PHE A 419 31.52 21.54 -19.44
N SER A 420 32.81 21.88 -19.57
CA SER A 420 33.88 21.38 -18.70
C SER A 420 34.14 22.27 -17.48
N LEU A 421 33.41 23.39 -17.32
CA LEU A 421 33.56 24.33 -16.20
C LEU A 421 32.32 24.47 -15.30
N PHE A 422 31.26 23.70 -15.54
CA PHE A 422 30.09 23.61 -14.65
C PHE A 422 29.90 22.23 -13.98
N LEU A 423 30.91 21.34 -14.09
CA LEU A 423 30.96 20.05 -13.39
C LEU A 423 32.02 20.02 -12.27
N LEU A 424 32.43 21.18 -11.76
CA LEU A 424 33.25 21.30 -10.54
C LEU A 424 32.41 21.84 -9.37
N SER A 425 31.32 21.14 -9.05
CA SER A 425 30.73 21.17 -7.70
C SER A 425 30.01 19.87 -7.29
N GLY A 426 29.87 18.88 -8.18
CA GLY A 426 29.48 17.52 -7.82
C GLY A 426 30.65 16.56 -8.00
N ARG A 427 31.44 16.31 -6.95
CA ARG A 427 32.41 15.21 -6.92
C ARG A 427 31.63 13.88 -6.97
N GLN A 428 31.31 13.38 -8.17
CA GLN A 428 31.16 11.93 -8.36
C GLN A 428 32.54 11.33 -8.06
N ARG A 429 32.69 10.70 -6.89
CA ARG A 429 33.84 9.85 -6.63
C ARG A 429 33.67 8.61 -7.48
N ASP A 430 34.43 8.56 -8.57
CA ASP A 430 34.61 7.36 -9.36
C ASP A 430 35.25 6.29 -8.45
N LEU A 431 34.43 5.38 -7.90
CA LEU A 431 34.87 4.24 -7.07
C LEU A 431 35.26 3.02 -7.92
N GLY A 432 35.40 3.20 -9.23
CA GLY A 432 35.88 2.21 -10.19
C GLY A 432 37.39 1.99 -10.13
N GLN A 433 37.93 1.60 -8.98
CA GLN A 433 39.24 0.95 -8.93
C GLN A 433 39.07 -0.56 -9.14
N ALA A 434 39.93 -1.18 -9.94
CA ALA A 434 39.95 -2.63 -10.11
C ALA A 434 40.05 -3.33 -8.74
N GLY A 435 39.05 -4.18 -8.41
CA GLY A 435 38.94 -4.84 -7.10
C GLY A 435 37.98 -4.17 -6.10
N SER A 436 37.06 -3.31 -6.57
CA SER A 436 35.93 -2.83 -5.76
C SER A 436 34.66 -3.66 -5.98
N CYS A 437 33.90 -3.84 -4.90
CA CYS A 437 32.58 -4.42 -4.87
C CYS A 437 31.60 -3.53 -5.63
N TYR A 438 30.93 -4.14 -6.61
CA TYR A 438 29.87 -3.51 -7.36
C TYR A 438 28.52 -4.01 -6.85
N PHE A 439 27.67 -3.08 -6.41
CA PHE A 439 26.30 -3.37 -6.00
C PHE A 439 25.34 -2.83 -7.07
N PRO A 440 24.64 -3.68 -7.83
CA PRO A 440 23.72 -3.21 -8.88
C PRO A 440 22.45 -2.55 -8.30
N ALA A 441 22.11 -2.85 -7.04
CA ALA A 441 20.95 -2.33 -6.33
C ALA A 441 21.20 -2.20 -4.81
N VAL A 442 20.45 -1.30 -4.15
CA VAL A 442 20.43 -1.13 -2.69
C VAL A 442 19.01 -1.26 -2.15
N PHE A 443 18.81 -2.15 -1.18
CA PHE A 443 17.53 -2.30 -0.48
C PHE A 443 17.69 -1.86 0.97
N ASN A 444 17.00 -0.77 1.32
CA ASN A 444 17.10 -0.17 2.64
C ASN A 444 15.88 -0.51 3.51
N PHE A 445 16.11 -0.90 4.75
CA PHE A 445 15.10 -1.21 5.76
C PHE A 445 15.42 -0.43 7.03
N GLY A 446 14.41 0.08 7.73
CA GLY A 446 14.64 0.76 9.00
C GLY A 446 13.76 1.97 9.25
N ASP A 447 14.24 2.89 10.08
CA ASP A 447 13.62 4.20 10.30
C ASP A 447 14.12 5.29 9.34
N SER A 448 13.59 6.50 9.50
CA SER A 448 13.76 7.66 8.60
C SER A 448 15.19 8.21 8.47
N ASN A 449 16.20 7.60 9.10
CA ASN A 449 17.59 8.11 9.10
C ASN A 449 18.55 7.42 8.11
N SER A 450 18.04 6.58 7.22
CA SER A 450 18.83 5.57 6.51
C SER A 450 18.99 5.82 5.00
N ASP A 451 19.58 6.96 4.60
CA ASP A 451 19.92 7.21 3.18
C ASP A 451 21.43 7.10 2.91
N THR A 452 21.86 6.00 2.27
CA THR A 452 23.29 5.72 1.96
C THR A 452 23.62 5.55 0.48
N ALA A 453 22.62 5.50 -0.42
CA ALA A 453 22.79 5.13 -1.83
C ALA A 453 23.61 6.11 -2.68
N GLU A 454 23.49 7.43 -2.44
CA GLU A 454 24.13 8.47 -3.27
C GLU A 454 25.67 8.31 -3.32
N ASN A 455 26.29 7.98 -2.18
CA ASN A 455 27.74 7.81 -2.08
C ASN A 455 28.28 6.54 -2.75
N LEU A 456 27.40 5.65 -3.22
CA LEU A 456 27.74 4.45 -3.97
C LEU A 456 27.65 4.66 -5.50
N GLY A 457 27.34 5.88 -5.94
CA GLY A 457 27.15 6.19 -7.36
C GLY A 457 25.80 5.73 -7.93
N LEU A 458 24.85 5.39 -7.06
CA LEU A 458 23.48 5.02 -7.42
C LEU A 458 22.53 6.23 -7.28
N PRO A 459 21.43 6.27 -8.05
CA PRO A 459 20.41 7.32 -7.89
C PRO A 459 19.72 7.22 -6.52
N TYR A 460 19.00 8.28 -6.12
CA TYR A 460 18.15 8.25 -4.93
C TYR A 460 17.19 7.05 -4.97
N LEU A 461 17.09 6.34 -3.84
CA LEU A 461 16.20 5.19 -3.73
C LEU A 461 14.75 5.67 -3.62
N SER A 462 13.90 5.14 -4.51
CA SER A 462 12.45 5.36 -4.41
C SER A 462 11.87 4.62 -3.21
N ALA A 463 10.94 5.24 -2.49
CA ALA A 463 10.17 4.58 -1.45
C ALA A 463 9.30 3.47 -2.05
N TYR A 464 9.27 2.29 -1.44
CA TYR A 464 8.61 1.11 -2.02
C TYR A 464 7.08 1.26 -2.16
N LEU A 465 6.42 1.99 -1.27
CA LEU A 465 4.97 2.23 -1.34
C LEU A 465 4.61 3.49 -2.16
N ASP A 466 5.60 4.18 -2.74
CA ASP A 466 5.33 5.24 -3.70
C ASP A 466 5.12 4.62 -5.09
N SER A 467 3.90 4.67 -5.58
CA SER A 467 3.51 4.09 -6.87
C SER A 467 3.61 5.09 -8.02
N ILE A 468 4.00 6.34 -7.75
CA ILE A 468 3.98 7.42 -8.73
C ILE A 468 5.40 7.71 -9.21
N SER A 469 5.68 7.40 -10.48
CA SER A 469 6.96 7.72 -11.13
C SER A 469 8.19 7.10 -10.43
N THR A 470 8.03 5.93 -9.81
CA THR A 470 9.12 5.23 -9.12
C THR A 470 9.94 4.34 -10.06
N ASN A 471 11.24 4.30 -9.80
CA ASN A 471 12.18 3.47 -10.54
C ASN A 471 13.00 2.64 -9.56
N PHE A 472 12.63 1.37 -9.44
CA PHE A 472 13.29 0.43 -8.54
C PHE A 472 14.49 -0.26 -9.17
N ARG A 473 14.94 0.15 -10.37
CA ARG A 473 16.01 -0.53 -11.10
C ARG A 473 17.31 -0.67 -10.27
N HIS A 474 17.58 0.32 -9.43
CA HIS A 474 18.76 0.37 -8.56
C HIS A 474 18.43 0.14 -7.09
N GLY A 475 17.29 -0.48 -6.82
CA GLY A 475 16.82 -0.83 -5.49
C GLY A 475 15.67 0.06 -5.00
N ALA A 476 15.30 -0.13 -3.72
CA ALA A 476 14.13 0.49 -3.12
C ALA A 476 14.36 0.79 -1.64
N ASN A 477 13.72 1.84 -1.15
CA ASN A 477 13.69 2.18 0.27
C ASN A 477 12.39 1.65 0.91
N PHE A 478 12.51 0.72 1.84
CA PHE A 478 11.42 0.16 2.65
C PHE A 478 11.36 0.80 4.05
N ALA A 479 12.25 1.73 4.37
CA ALA A 479 12.23 2.40 5.66
C ALA A 479 10.98 3.27 5.83
N THR A 480 10.40 3.25 7.03
CA THR A 480 9.25 4.09 7.38
C THR A 480 9.52 4.86 8.68
N GLY A 481 9.13 6.13 8.73
CA GLY A 481 9.25 6.92 9.95
C GLY A 481 8.36 6.34 11.06
N GLY A 482 8.90 6.16 12.27
CA GLY A 482 8.16 5.53 13.36
C GLY A 482 8.33 4.01 13.49
N SER A 483 9.10 3.36 12.61
CA SER A 483 9.29 1.89 12.63
C SER A 483 9.94 1.40 13.93
N THR A 484 9.33 0.38 14.53
CA THR A 484 9.87 -0.38 15.68
C THR A 484 10.20 -1.82 15.26
N ILE A 485 11.16 -2.44 15.93
CA ILE A 485 11.49 -3.87 15.76
C ILE A 485 10.40 -4.75 16.40
N GLN A 486 9.80 -4.29 17.50
CA GLN A 486 8.77 -5.07 18.18
C GLN A 486 7.59 -5.35 17.24
N PRO A 487 7.17 -6.61 17.11
CA PRO A 487 6.06 -6.97 16.25
C PRO A 487 4.76 -6.39 16.79
N LEU A 488 4.00 -5.74 15.91
CA LEU A 488 2.55 -5.70 16.02
C LEU A 488 2.05 -7.02 15.41
N ASP A 489 1.20 -7.76 16.11
CA ASP A 489 0.76 -9.11 15.73
C ASP A 489 0.18 -9.12 14.30
N ALA A 490 0.99 -9.53 13.33
CA ALA A 490 0.61 -9.67 11.93
C ALA A 490 1.45 -10.77 11.27
N ARG A 491 0.86 -11.97 11.15
CA ARG A 491 1.48 -13.16 10.56
C ARG A 491 1.27 -13.23 9.04
N MET A 492 2.22 -12.83 8.17
CA MET A 492 2.25 -13.26 6.75
C MET A 492 3.63 -13.10 6.03
N LEU A 493 4.19 -14.17 5.41
CA LEU A 493 5.22 -14.07 4.34
C LEU A 493 5.14 -15.16 3.21
N ARG A 494 5.53 -14.75 1.95
CA ARG A 494 6.14 -15.47 0.75
C ARG A 494 5.25 -16.34 -0.21
N TRP A 495 5.35 -16.43 -1.58
CA TRP A 495 6.17 -15.96 -2.76
C TRP A 495 5.37 -16.10 -4.13
N GLY A 496 5.81 -15.45 -5.25
CA GLY A 496 5.71 -15.99 -6.66
C GLY A 496 5.04 -15.15 -7.80
N VAL A 497 5.66 -14.96 -8.99
CA VAL A 497 5.60 -13.77 -9.90
C VAL A 497 4.96 -13.97 -11.31
N GLY A 498 4.50 -12.86 -11.96
CA GLY A 498 4.42 -12.61 -13.42
C GLY A 498 3.62 -11.29 -13.67
N SER A 499 3.98 -10.32 -14.53
CA SER A 499 4.66 -10.32 -15.85
C SER A 499 5.04 -8.91 -16.39
N ASN A 500 6.22 -8.78 -17.03
CA ASN A 500 6.67 -7.77 -18.02
C ASN A 500 6.65 -6.25 -17.70
N ILE A 501 7.54 -5.80 -16.79
CA ILE A 501 8.02 -4.39 -16.67
C ILE A 501 9.54 -4.37 -16.41
N LYS A 502 10.34 -4.97 -17.31
CA LYS A 502 11.76 -5.28 -17.04
C LYS A 502 12.71 -4.08 -16.92
N SER A 503 12.34 -2.89 -17.39
CA SER A 503 13.25 -1.73 -17.41
C SER A 503 13.34 -0.99 -16.08
N THR A 504 12.29 -0.99 -15.26
CA THR A 504 12.21 -0.23 -14.00
C THR A 504 12.30 -1.09 -12.74
N LEU A 505 12.34 -2.42 -12.88
CA LEU A 505 12.46 -3.36 -11.76
C LEU A 505 13.90 -3.91 -11.63
N PRO A 506 14.34 -4.26 -10.41
CA PRO A 506 15.57 -5.05 -10.23
C PRO A 506 15.45 -6.39 -10.96
N ARG A 507 16.54 -6.87 -11.53
CA ARG A 507 16.58 -8.21 -12.13
C ARG A 507 16.70 -9.26 -11.01
N PRO A 508 16.24 -10.51 -11.23
CA PRO A 508 16.39 -11.58 -10.25
C PRO A 508 17.82 -11.72 -9.71
N GLU A 509 18.83 -11.59 -10.56
CA GLU A 509 20.24 -11.63 -10.18
C GLU A 509 20.68 -10.45 -9.30
N ASP A 510 20.03 -9.28 -9.45
CA ASP A 510 20.38 -8.07 -8.69
C ASP A 510 20.07 -8.27 -7.20
N PHE A 511 19.04 -9.04 -6.84
CA PHE A 511 18.73 -9.36 -5.43
C PHE A 511 19.87 -10.14 -4.74
N SER A 512 20.53 -11.06 -5.45
CA SER A 512 21.63 -11.83 -4.88
C SER A 512 22.92 -11.04 -4.72
N GLN A 513 23.06 -9.91 -5.42
CA GLN A 513 24.25 -9.07 -5.45
C GLN A 513 24.01 -7.70 -4.81
N ALA A 514 22.81 -7.44 -4.30
CA ALA A 514 22.43 -6.15 -3.74
C ALA A 514 23.08 -5.90 -2.38
N LEU A 515 23.21 -4.61 -2.05
CA LEU A 515 23.49 -4.19 -0.69
C LEU A 515 22.18 -4.09 0.09
N TYR A 516 22.14 -4.70 1.27
CA TYR A 516 21.03 -4.61 2.20
C TYR A 516 21.45 -3.81 3.42
N THR A 517 20.70 -2.76 3.76
CA THR A 517 20.95 -1.91 4.93
C THR A 517 19.79 -1.99 5.91
N PHE A 518 20.12 -2.06 7.20
CA PHE A 518 19.16 -2.14 8.31
C PHE A 518 19.54 -1.08 9.34
N ASP A 519 18.68 -0.07 9.55
CA ASP A 519 18.82 0.95 10.61
C ASP A 519 17.62 0.88 11.56
N ILE A 520 17.80 0.24 12.72
CA ILE A 520 16.70 -0.25 13.56
C ILE A 520 17.00 -0.07 15.05
N GLY A 521 15.95 0.02 15.88
CA GLY A 521 16.07 -0.03 17.34
C GLY A 521 16.14 1.33 18.05
N GLN A 522 16.28 2.45 17.34
CA GLN A 522 16.28 3.79 17.93
C GLN A 522 14.88 4.15 18.47
N ILE A 523 13.83 3.83 17.72
CA ILE A 523 12.43 4.16 18.06
C ILE A 523 11.90 3.22 19.16
N ASP A 524 12.28 1.94 19.15
CA ASP A 524 11.95 1.00 20.23
C ASP A 524 12.40 1.53 21.60
N LEU A 525 13.63 2.06 21.67
CA LEU A 525 14.15 2.67 22.88
C LEU A 525 13.47 3.99 23.22
N ASP A 526 13.22 4.88 22.26
CA ASP A 526 12.48 6.13 22.50
C ASP A 526 11.07 5.87 23.06
N CYS A 527 10.36 4.88 22.52
CA CYS A 527 9.07 4.42 23.05
C CYS A 527 9.22 3.89 24.49
N ALA A 528 10.20 3.00 24.73
CA ALA A 528 10.43 2.43 26.05
C ALA A 528 10.80 3.51 27.10
N PHE A 529 11.63 4.49 26.75
CA PHE A 529 11.97 5.62 27.63
C PHE A 529 10.76 6.52 27.96
N LYS A 530 9.74 6.56 27.10
CA LYS A 530 8.51 7.32 27.35
C LYS A 530 7.55 6.61 28.30
N SER A 531 7.57 5.27 28.34
CA SER A 531 6.56 4.47 29.05
C SER A 531 7.11 3.62 30.21
N MET A 532 8.43 3.49 30.36
CA MET A 532 9.06 2.58 31.32
C MET A 532 10.14 3.29 32.15
N ALA A 533 10.44 2.74 33.32
CA ALA A 533 11.62 3.15 34.09
C ALA A 533 12.91 2.69 33.40
N GLU A 534 13.99 3.44 33.55
CA GLU A 534 15.29 3.18 32.90
C GLU A 534 15.79 1.72 33.07
N LYS A 535 15.59 1.12 34.24
CA LYS A 535 15.93 -0.28 34.51
C LYS A 535 15.12 -1.26 33.65
N GLN A 536 13.83 -0.99 33.46
CA GLN A 536 12.95 -1.82 32.62
C GLN A 536 13.30 -1.69 31.14
N VAL A 537 13.78 -0.51 30.70
CA VAL A 537 14.31 -0.31 29.35
C VAL A 537 15.55 -1.18 29.12
N ILE A 538 16.46 -1.28 30.09
CA ILE A 538 17.63 -2.16 29.99
C ILE A 538 17.22 -3.63 29.89
N GLU A 539 16.21 -4.03 30.68
CA GLU A 539 15.69 -5.40 30.70
C GLU A 539 14.98 -5.80 29.39
N SER A 540 14.48 -4.83 28.58
CA SER A 540 13.82 -5.10 27.29
C SER A 540 14.76 -5.20 26.09
N ILE A 541 16.01 -4.72 26.18
CA ILE A 541 16.96 -4.75 25.05
C ILE A 541 17.15 -6.17 24.46
N PRO A 542 17.34 -7.24 25.26
CA PRO A 542 17.50 -8.58 24.71
C PRO A 542 16.31 -9.05 23.89
N GLU A 543 15.08 -8.65 24.27
CA GLU A 543 13.85 -8.98 23.54
C GLU A 543 13.82 -8.27 22.17
N VAL A 544 14.14 -6.97 22.13
CA VAL A 544 14.25 -6.20 20.88
C VAL A 544 15.25 -6.85 19.91
N ILE A 545 16.40 -7.31 20.42
CA ILE A 545 17.41 -7.98 19.59
C ILE A 545 16.96 -9.38 19.14
N ASN A 546 16.25 -10.11 20.00
CA ASN A 546 15.68 -11.40 19.67
C ASN A 546 14.63 -11.29 18.56
N GLU A 547 13.81 -10.24 18.56
CA GLU A 547 12.82 -9.99 17.50
C GLU A 547 13.49 -9.68 16.17
N PHE A 548 14.56 -8.90 16.17
CA PHE A 548 15.38 -8.73 14.96
C PHE A 548 15.94 -10.08 14.46
N ALA A 549 16.41 -10.94 15.36
CA ALA A 549 16.86 -12.29 15.05
C ALA A 549 15.80 -13.11 14.33
N GLN A 550 14.58 -13.13 14.88
CA GLN A 550 13.45 -13.85 14.33
C GLN A 550 13.08 -13.32 12.95
N ALA A 551 13.09 -12.00 12.76
CA ALA A 551 12.82 -11.36 11.47
C ALA A 551 13.83 -11.79 10.39
N VAL A 552 15.11 -11.94 10.74
CA VAL A 552 16.15 -12.47 9.84
C VAL A 552 16.26 -14.01 9.85
N LYS A 553 15.35 -14.69 10.56
CA LYS A 553 15.27 -16.17 10.71
C LYS A 553 16.50 -16.82 11.33
N VAL A 554 17.00 -16.25 12.42
CA VAL A 554 18.24 -16.67 13.09
C VAL A 554 18.00 -16.93 14.56
N ASN A 555 18.65 -17.98 15.08
CA ASN A 555 18.70 -18.25 16.52
C ASN A 555 19.94 -17.58 17.11
N PHE A 556 19.77 -16.60 18.00
CA PHE A 556 20.85 -16.04 18.81
C PHE A 556 20.95 -16.75 20.17
N HIS A 557 22.16 -17.02 20.63
CA HIS A 557 22.42 -17.30 22.04
C HIS A 557 22.63 -15.97 22.76
N LEU A 558 21.56 -15.43 23.35
CA LEU A 558 21.64 -14.22 24.16
C LEU A 558 22.25 -14.55 25.53
N PHE A 559 23.29 -13.83 25.94
CA PHE A 559 23.89 -14.00 27.27
C PHE A 559 23.05 -13.26 28.33
N PRO A 560 22.74 -13.88 29.49
CA PRO A 560 22.07 -13.20 30.57
C PRO A 560 22.97 -12.09 31.14
N PHE A 561 22.46 -10.86 31.23
CA PHE A 561 23.19 -9.71 31.76
C PHE A 561 22.65 -9.27 33.12
N SER A 562 23.56 -8.94 34.04
CA SER A 562 23.25 -8.31 35.33
C SER A 562 23.43 -6.81 35.20
N ALA A 563 22.33 -6.06 35.29
CA ALA A 563 22.36 -4.60 35.27
C ALA A 563 23.16 -4.06 36.46
N THR A 564 24.40 -3.62 36.22
CA THR A 564 25.08 -2.73 37.16
C THR A 564 24.47 -1.35 37.04
N THR A 565 24.16 -0.74 38.19
CA THR A 565 23.49 0.55 38.32
C THR A 565 24.34 1.67 37.71
N SER A 566 24.18 1.93 36.41
CA SER A 566 24.66 3.16 35.78
C SER A 566 23.49 4.07 35.46
N LYS A 567 23.67 5.36 35.73
CA LYS A 567 22.63 6.43 35.77
C LYS A 567 22.57 7.27 34.49
N ARG A 568 22.88 6.72 33.31
CA ARG A 568 22.92 7.51 32.06
C ARG A 568 22.45 6.71 30.85
N SER A 569 21.53 7.30 30.10
CA SER A 569 21.01 6.81 28.81
C SER A 569 22.09 6.41 27.78
N LYS A 570 23.30 6.97 27.91
CA LYS A 570 24.48 6.57 27.12
C LYS A 570 24.83 5.09 27.30
N ASP A 571 24.85 4.61 28.54
CA ASP A 571 25.32 3.24 28.85
C ASP A 571 24.31 2.18 28.36
N ILE A 572 23.03 2.56 28.27
CA ILE A 572 21.94 1.76 27.71
C ILE A 572 22.14 1.60 26.20
N LEU A 573 22.42 2.71 25.51
CA LEU A 573 22.70 2.71 24.07
C LEU A 573 23.97 1.93 23.75
N ASP A 574 25.05 2.13 24.52
CA ASP A 574 26.30 1.38 24.40
C ASP A 574 26.07 -0.14 24.57
N THR A 575 25.13 -0.53 25.46
CA THR A 575 24.76 -1.93 25.70
C THR A 575 24.01 -2.54 24.50
N GLN A 576 22.99 -1.85 23.99
CA GLN A 576 22.26 -2.29 22.79
C GLN A 576 23.21 -2.47 21.59
N HIS A 577 24.13 -1.51 21.38
CA HIS A 577 25.08 -1.54 20.27
C HIS A 577 26.06 -2.71 20.38
N ARG A 578 26.53 -3.02 21.60
CA ARG A 578 27.37 -4.20 21.85
C ARG A 578 26.65 -5.51 21.55
N GLN A 579 25.43 -5.67 22.03
CA GLN A 579 24.64 -6.89 21.79
C GLN A 579 24.27 -7.05 20.31
N LEU A 580 23.97 -5.95 19.60
CA LEU A 580 23.76 -5.98 18.15
C LEU A 580 25.03 -6.40 17.41
N LYS A 581 26.21 -5.88 17.80
CA LYS A 581 27.49 -6.29 17.23
C LYS A 581 27.76 -7.78 17.44
N GLU A 582 27.55 -8.30 18.65
CA GLU A 582 27.70 -9.72 18.96
C GLU A 582 26.74 -10.58 18.11
N SER A 583 25.50 -10.12 17.91
CA SER A 583 24.51 -10.77 17.07
C SER A 583 24.96 -10.83 15.60
N VAL A 584 25.54 -9.74 15.06
CA VAL A 584 26.13 -9.73 13.71
C VAL A 584 27.30 -10.73 13.59
N ILE A 585 28.11 -10.88 14.63
CA ILE A 585 29.18 -11.89 14.66
C ILE A 585 28.60 -13.31 14.57
N GLN A 586 27.50 -13.59 15.28
CA GLN A 586 26.79 -14.88 15.16
C GLN A 586 26.24 -15.10 13.75
N LEU A 587 25.65 -14.08 13.13
CA LEU A 587 25.15 -14.16 11.76
C LEU A 587 26.24 -14.50 10.75
N ARG A 588 27.45 -13.93 10.90
CA ARG A 588 28.61 -14.26 10.03
C ARG A 588 28.98 -15.74 10.10
N MET A 589 28.81 -16.38 11.25
CA MET A 589 29.09 -17.81 11.41
C MET A 589 28.01 -18.67 10.76
N GLN A 590 26.74 -18.24 10.84
CA GLN A 590 25.60 -18.97 10.28
C GLN A 590 25.47 -18.81 8.75
N PHE A 591 25.85 -17.65 8.22
CA PHE A 591 25.80 -17.34 6.78
C PHE A 591 27.20 -17.04 6.25
N PRO A 592 28.05 -18.07 6.07
CA PRO A 592 29.44 -17.89 5.64
C PRO A 592 29.57 -17.30 4.24
N ASP A 593 28.52 -17.37 3.42
CA ASP A 593 28.48 -16.84 2.06
C ASP A 593 27.97 -15.39 2.00
N ALA A 594 27.61 -14.79 3.14
CA ALA A 594 27.14 -13.41 3.24
C ALA A 594 28.21 -12.50 3.88
N ALA A 595 28.49 -11.36 3.24
CA ALA A 595 29.33 -10.31 3.81
C ALA A 595 28.48 -9.41 4.74
N LEU A 596 28.52 -9.69 6.04
CA LEU A 596 27.74 -8.96 7.04
C LEU A 596 28.64 -7.97 7.80
N THR A 597 28.30 -6.69 7.76
CA THR A 597 29.07 -5.61 8.40
C THR A 597 28.22 -4.93 9.45
N TYR A 598 28.74 -4.85 10.68
CA TYR A 598 28.15 -4.00 11.72
C TYR A 598 28.67 -2.58 11.54
N VAL A 599 27.81 -1.57 11.68
CA VAL A 599 28.17 -0.16 11.57
C VAL A 599 27.81 0.55 12.87
N ASP A 600 28.80 1.12 13.55
CA ASP A 600 28.60 1.89 14.78
C ASP A 600 28.10 3.31 14.46
N ILE A 601 26.82 3.37 14.11
CA ILE A 601 26.14 4.62 13.76
C ILE A 601 25.99 5.54 14.98
N TYR A 602 25.89 4.96 16.18
CA TYR A 602 25.80 5.70 17.43
C TYR A 602 27.05 6.52 17.68
N SER A 603 28.23 5.93 17.59
CA SER A 603 29.49 6.66 17.73
C SER A 603 29.62 7.78 16.70
N ALA A 604 29.15 7.55 15.46
CA ALA A 604 29.09 8.57 14.40
C ALA A 604 28.24 9.77 14.81
N LYS A 605 26.98 9.49 15.17
CA LYS A 605 25.95 10.49 15.54
C LYS A 605 26.39 11.23 16.81
N TYR A 606 26.88 10.52 17.82
CA TYR A 606 27.36 11.08 19.08
C TYR A 606 28.56 12.01 18.85
N SER A 607 29.58 11.58 18.08
CA SER A 607 30.73 12.42 17.74
C SER A 607 30.29 13.70 17.02
N LEU A 608 29.40 13.55 16.03
CA LEU A 608 28.90 14.67 15.23
C LEU A 608 28.18 15.72 16.11
N ILE A 609 27.35 15.26 17.05
CA ILE A 609 26.63 16.14 17.98
C ILE A 609 27.59 16.76 19.01
N SER A 610 28.46 15.95 19.61
CA SER A 610 29.35 16.38 20.70
C SER A 610 30.39 17.40 20.26
N ASP A 611 30.79 17.37 18.98
CA ASP A 611 31.85 18.23 18.42
C ASP A 611 31.39 18.95 17.14
N GLY A 612 30.08 19.21 17.02
CA GLY A 612 29.50 19.74 15.79
C GLY A 612 30.10 21.07 15.31
N LYS A 613 30.52 21.94 16.25
CA LYS A 613 31.19 23.20 15.89
C LYS A 613 32.54 22.96 15.20
N HIS A 614 33.32 21.98 15.65
CA HIS A 614 34.57 21.61 15.02
C HIS A 614 34.35 21.00 13.63
N HIS A 615 33.20 20.33 13.44
CA HIS A 615 32.77 19.79 12.15
C HIS A 615 32.08 20.82 11.24
N GLY A 616 32.06 22.11 11.61
CA GLY A 616 31.56 23.19 10.76
C GLY A 616 30.07 23.51 10.91
N TYR A 617 29.37 22.92 11.88
CA TYR A 617 27.99 23.25 12.20
C TYR A 617 27.94 24.43 13.17
N ALA A 618 27.34 25.54 12.75
CA ALA A 618 27.23 26.72 13.60
C ALA A 618 26.32 26.45 14.82
N ASN A 619 25.22 25.71 14.60
CA ASN A 619 24.16 25.49 15.57
C ASN A 619 23.86 23.98 15.74
N PRO A 620 24.80 23.20 16.32
CA PRO A 620 24.71 21.74 16.35
C PRO A 620 23.61 21.17 17.26
N LEU A 621 23.13 21.95 18.24
CA LEU A 621 22.07 21.55 19.17
C LEU A 621 20.72 22.23 18.87
N GLU A 622 20.67 23.10 17.85
CA GLU A 622 19.44 23.68 17.37
C GLU A 622 18.91 22.88 16.16
N TYR A 623 17.69 23.21 15.74
CA TYR A 623 17.03 22.61 14.59
C TYR A 623 16.69 23.69 13.55
N CYS A 624 16.77 23.33 12.27
CA CYS A 624 16.56 24.27 11.18
C CYS A 624 15.09 24.60 10.92
N CYS A 625 14.17 23.66 11.10
CA CYS A 625 12.76 23.83 10.76
C CYS A 625 11.83 23.25 11.83
N GLY A 626 11.33 24.14 12.70
CA GLY A 626 10.31 23.79 13.68
C GLY A 626 10.83 22.91 14.83
N HIS A 627 10.05 22.80 15.91
CA HIS A 627 10.37 22.01 17.10
C HIS A 627 9.52 20.74 17.18
N TYR A 628 10.14 19.60 17.50
CA TYR A 628 9.45 18.36 17.88
C TYR A 628 8.59 18.57 19.13
N ARG A 629 7.30 18.88 18.90
CA ARG A 629 6.13 18.92 19.81
C ARG A 629 5.28 20.19 19.68
N ASP A 630 5.89 21.33 19.34
CA ASP A 630 5.21 22.64 19.46
C ASP A 630 5.02 23.38 18.14
N LYS A 631 5.98 23.27 17.21
CA LYS A 631 5.96 23.99 15.93
C LYS A 631 6.45 23.09 14.81
N MET A 632 5.56 22.35 14.15
CA MET A 632 5.98 21.56 12.99
C MET A 632 6.33 22.47 11.81
N CYS A 633 7.38 22.09 11.08
CA CYS A 633 7.79 22.73 9.83
C CYS A 633 6.60 22.83 8.86
N TRP A 634 6.39 24.01 8.26
CA TRP A 634 5.32 24.33 7.33
C TRP A 634 3.89 24.16 7.86
N ARG A 635 3.69 24.00 9.18
CA ARG A 635 2.38 24.16 9.80
C ARG A 635 2.11 25.61 10.18
N LYS A 636 0.86 26.01 9.97
CA LYS A 636 0.32 27.25 10.53
C LYS A 636 0.09 27.04 12.02
N ASN A 637 0.79 27.84 12.83
CA ASN A 637 0.64 27.86 14.28
C ASN A 637 -0.02 29.18 14.66
N THR A 638 -0.90 29.17 15.66
CA THR A 638 -1.55 30.39 16.13
C THR A 638 -0.84 30.87 17.39
N GLU A 639 -0.09 31.97 17.28
CA GLU A 639 0.55 32.63 18.41
C GLU A 639 -0.12 33.98 18.66
N ASN A 640 -0.66 34.18 19.86
CA ASN A 640 -1.34 35.41 20.28
C ASN A 640 -2.46 35.87 19.32
N GLY A 641 -3.21 34.93 18.72
CA GLY A 641 -4.28 35.23 17.76
C GLY A 641 -3.82 35.47 16.31
N THR A 642 -2.51 35.45 16.06
CA THR A 642 -1.91 35.58 14.72
C THR A 642 -1.42 34.24 14.21
N ALA A 643 -1.84 33.86 13.00
CA ALA A 643 -1.35 32.65 12.35
C ALA A 643 0.05 32.90 11.75
N THR A 644 1.08 32.29 12.32
CA THR A 644 2.45 32.30 11.80
C THR A 644 2.76 30.94 11.16
N LEU A 645 3.41 30.96 9.99
CA LEU A 645 3.87 29.76 9.30
C LEU A 645 5.29 29.47 9.76
N SER A 646 5.53 28.31 10.37
CA SER A 646 6.91 27.91 10.69
C SER A 646 7.65 27.57 9.39
N THR A 647 8.67 28.33 9.04
CA THR A 647 9.51 28.09 7.86
C THR A 647 10.89 27.53 8.26
N SER A 648 11.63 26.99 7.30
CA SER A 648 13.01 26.57 7.52
C SER A 648 13.95 27.76 7.74
N CYS A 649 15.05 27.50 8.44
CA CYS A 649 16.18 28.40 8.58
C CYS A 649 16.80 28.74 7.22
N SER A 650 17.53 29.86 7.15
CA SER A 650 18.15 30.36 5.90
C SER A 650 19.35 29.51 5.42
N ASN A 651 20.01 28.79 6.32
CA ASN A 651 21.15 27.92 6.00
C ASN A 651 21.02 26.55 6.69
N PRO A 652 20.29 25.60 6.10
CA PRO A 652 20.12 24.25 6.66
C PRO A 652 21.42 23.49 6.93
N SER A 653 22.47 23.75 6.15
CA SER A 653 23.77 23.07 6.30
C SER A 653 24.52 23.47 7.58
N ALA A 654 24.10 24.54 8.25
CA ALA A 654 24.69 24.97 9.53
C ALA A 654 24.14 24.20 10.75
N TYR A 655 23.11 23.37 10.55
CA TYR A 655 22.37 22.66 11.60
C TYR A 655 22.59 21.16 11.45
N ILE A 656 22.73 20.45 12.58
CA ILE A 656 22.75 18.98 12.59
C ILE A 656 21.31 18.45 12.51
N SER A 657 20.38 19.06 13.24
CA SER A 657 18.98 18.64 13.27
C SER A 657 18.12 19.44 12.29
N TRP A 658 17.23 18.76 11.59
CA TRP A 658 16.21 19.38 10.75
C TRP A 658 15.01 19.86 11.57
N ASP A 659 14.42 19.01 12.41
CA ASP A 659 13.14 19.29 13.11
C ASP A 659 13.14 18.89 14.60
N GLY A 660 14.32 18.66 15.17
CA GLY A 660 14.49 18.17 16.54
C GLY A 660 14.51 16.64 16.68
N ILE A 661 14.19 15.89 15.61
CA ILE A 661 14.34 14.42 15.57
C ILE A 661 15.27 14.01 14.43
N HIS A 662 14.98 14.49 13.23
CA HIS A 662 15.64 14.07 12.00
C HIS A 662 16.91 14.88 11.77
N TYR A 663 17.91 14.25 11.16
CA TYR A 663 19.17 14.89 10.79
C TYR A 663 18.99 15.72 9.51
N SER A 664 19.71 16.84 9.41
CA SER A 664 19.75 17.63 8.18
C SER A 664 20.46 16.88 7.06
N HIS A 665 20.24 17.28 5.81
CA HIS A 665 20.95 16.69 4.66
C HIS A 665 22.48 16.73 4.84
N ALA A 666 23.04 17.84 5.35
CA ALA A 666 24.47 17.97 5.60
C ALA A 666 24.98 16.96 6.64
N ALA A 667 24.21 16.76 7.71
CA ALA A 667 24.55 15.79 8.75
C ALA A 667 24.43 14.35 8.26
N ASN A 668 23.38 13.99 7.51
CA ASN A 668 23.26 12.68 6.88
C ASN A 668 24.40 12.42 5.89
N LEU A 669 24.79 13.41 5.08
CA LEU A 669 25.93 13.29 4.17
C LEU A 669 27.25 13.07 4.91
N TRP A 670 27.46 13.74 6.04
CA TRP A 670 28.64 13.54 6.89
C TRP A 670 28.69 12.10 7.44
N ILE A 671 27.56 11.61 7.97
CA ILE A 671 27.44 10.25 8.52
C ILE A 671 27.67 9.21 7.41
N ALA A 672 26.97 9.35 6.28
CA ALA A 672 27.08 8.42 5.15
C ALA A 672 28.53 8.32 4.64
N ASN A 673 29.28 9.43 4.60
CA ASN A 673 30.70 9.41 4.22
C ASN A 673 31.57 8.58 5.17
N LYS A 674 31.30 8.59 6.48
CA LYS A 674 32.02 7.79 7.48
C LYS A 674 31.69 6.31 7.38
N VAL A 675 30.44 5.98 7.06
CA VAL A 675 29.98 4.60 6.85
C VAL A 675 30.63 4.01 5.59
N VAL A 676 30.61 4.73 4.47
CA VAL A 676 31.13 4.24 3.17
C VAL A 676 32.63 3.92 3.22
N VAL A 677 33.42 4.71 3.96
CA VAL A 677 34.87 4.47 4.12
C VAL A 677 35.20 3.36 5.12
N GLY A 678 34.21 2.83 5.84
CA GLY A 678 34.37 1.69 6.75
C GLY A 678 35.02 2.01 8.10
N TRP A 679 35.22 3.28 8.45
CA TRP A 679 35.87 3.66 9.73
C TRP A 679 35.05 3.29 10.97
N LEU A 680 33.74 3.20 10.80
CA LEU A 680 32.79 2.82 11.84
C LEU A 680 32.30 1.39 11.66
N SER A 681 32.86 0.68 10.70
CA SER A 681 32.47 -0.68 10.40
C SER A 681 33.28 -1.67 11.23
N ASP A 682 32.63 -2.76 11.64
CA ASP A 682 33.30 -3.96 12.08
C ASP A 682 33.03 -5.05 11.04
N PRO A 683 34.05 -5.66 10.41
CA PRO A 683 35.44 -5.17 10.42
C PRO A 683 35.58 -3.81 9.71
N PRO A 684 36.65 -3.03 9.97
CA PRO A 684 36.83 -1.68 9.44
C PRO A 684 37.20 -1.68 7.95
N THR A 685 36.24 -2.10 7.13
CA THR A 685 36.38 -2.33 5.71
C THR A 685 35.48 -1.36 4.96
N PRO A 686 36.00 -0.59 3.98
CA PRO A 686 35.16 0.23 3.11
C PRO A 686 34.07 -0.62 2.48
N ILE A 687 32.87 -0.06 2.30
CA ILE A 687 31.72 -0.80 1.76
C ILE A 687 32.01 -1.35 0.35
N THR A 688 32.80 -0.62 -0.43
CA THR A 688 33.31 -1.04 -1.75
C THR A 688 34.35 -2.14 -1.70
N LYS A 689 34.69 -2.68 -0.53
CA LYS A 689 35.58 -3.85 -0.37
C LYS A 689 34.93 -4.97 0.45
N ALA A 690 33.71 -4.78 0.94
CA ALA A 690 33.05 -5.70 1.85
C ALA A 690 32.76 -7.09 1.23
N CYS A 691 32.42 -7.15 -0.06
CA CYS A 691 32.21 -8.41 -0.81
C CYS A 691 33.48 -9.25 -1.01
N HIS A 692 34.67 -8.68 -0.81
CA HIS A 692 35.94 -9.40 -0.92
C HIS A 692 36.40 -10.01 0.42
N MET A 693 35.56 -9.94 1.46
CA MET A 693 35.79 -10.62 2.72
C MET A 693 35.69 -12.14 2.53
N SER A 694 36.80 -12.75 2.09
CA SER A 694 37.00 -14.20 2.10
C SER A 694 37.07 -14.72 3.54
N LEU A 695 36.60 -15.97 3.72
CA LEU A 695 36.57 -16.87 4.89
C LEU A 695 37.84 -16.95 5.78
N HIS A 696 38.89 -16.17 5.54
CA HIS A 696 40.21 -16.26 6.19
C HIS A 696 40.47 -15.29 7.34
N SER A 697 39.56 -14.39 7.70
CA SER A 697 39.68 -13.61 8.95
C SER A 697 39.13 -14.34 10.19
N LYS A 698 38.77 -15.62 10.07
CA LYS A 698 38.08 -16.45 11.09
C LYS A 698 38.88 -16.74 12.39
N ARG A 699 39.95 -16.02 12.72
CA ARG A 699 40.79 -16.32 13.92
C ARG A 699 41.42 -15.12 14.65
N GLN A 700 40.95 -13.89 14.47
CA GLN A 700 41.36 -12.80 15.37
C GLN A 700 40.17 -12.08 15.97
#